data_AF-A0A0W0TY41-F1
#
_entry.id   AF-A0A0W0TY41-F1
#
_cell.length_a   1.000
_cell.length_b   1.000
_cell.length_c   1.000
_cell.angle_alpha   90.00
_cell.angle_beta   90.00
_cell.angle_gamma   90.00
#
_symmetry.space_group_name_H-M   'P 1'
#
loop_
_entity.id
_entity.type
_entity.pdbx_description
1 polymer ?
#
loop_
_entity_poly.entity_id
_entity_poly.type
_entity_poly.pdbx_seq_one_letter_code
_entity_poly.pdbx_strand_id
1 'polypeptide(L)'
;MGKSDIALNDSKLLSSQGWYYFGQLLIDSTYLQPFKLTSNGAQQKKRVKNNTHNGYIEREIHGAMHASRVAWSTVMLHRLCQQQYPDQVQNKIQALMKFSNLSEEELFCLIRYVGLGHDAAREGDGADRWESKSATCIELFLKEHGLNPQLAAIFSRLASLKDKPQELANYLASYNLDENVIEGLQYARLLVSLADCFDIIRCNGSFDFAFIERKLAEIFPYSKDKDASVFFDYAKHMLQLLKRQKDLYFPTQLIGPNKEIFSLGDGEEDYSVQEKVKLEHADYASAAMLDSLNQDLYFQQLLNTEAPECSNPYDKEPAFNPYIHGTNSAALALMTQTDFQLMSAIEMLEQYGLAPLCGELTQGGFSTAMADGKPCFARLSGEDNSNEYSLKKVIRNYAKTNKAVSKEECLDNLRHYGANPSRSLFSSISIINIYLARARQLGINLRDIPEIQSLEKDFQQSMDIFYLYLLFSTHIVAKKGIKELSYEDENTLGDEMEEHLSLQKILKKLQQSDISIRDIYNNPTAENCQKIITLLTLPAHCKVQQLFEYVEEPLKEPSKYKQLETQWGYMVRNVSSWSFESMLYQTYTGRYERVDFQRVAPKLLSYMETLEKRFLVTQSLLQDSQKPLVLSAEDLDLVENPLPIILCYDQSRHIRIFSMGSQEYRTQKPLKLGEDIQTIATDTETNIKRLKAYSDRHQLNLNIISFADLERAHNSLSTEHPLSSQQVLQPSASESNIHSSFILEQPLPTQPIPSRSSNADIIALREFCAQQQVRLNQTSVLKSLTRFQEEAERIILSNLSSVEKRTQLKACAHHEFEHRHYAPRLLADALMLISSLALIGLAVGITRILTGHSFFFSAEKTRRETEFIKIADTMELSARA
;
A
#
# COMPACT_ATOMS: atom_id res chain seq x y z
N MET A 1 37.15 2.54 39.59
CA MET A 1 37.56 2.55 38.16
C MET A 1 37.65 1.11 37.69
N GLY A 2 36.58 0.59 37.10
CA GLY A 2 36.57 -0.68 36.40
C GLY A 2 36.06 -0.41 34.99
N LYS A 3 36.90 -0.65 33.97
CA LYS A 3 36.48 -0.60 32.57
C LYS A 3 35.53 -1.79 32.36
N SER A 4 34.27 -1.53 32.02
CA SER A 4 33.36 -2.56 31.53
C SER A 4 33.62 -2.74 30.05
N ASP A 5 34.37 -3.78 29.71
CA ASP A 5 34.52 -4.27 28.34
C ASP A 5 33.22 -4.96 27.90
N ILE A 6 32.27 -4.17 27.41
CA ILE A 6 31.17 -4.66 26.54
C ILE A 6 31.28 -3.87 25.24
N ALA A 7 32.32 -4.19 24.46
CA ALA A 7 32.44 -3.78 23.07
C ALA A 7 31.64 -4.75 22.21
N LEU A 8 30.32 -4.53 22.13
CA LEU A 8 29.46 -5.19 21.14
C LEU A 8 29.65 -4.46 19.79
N ASN A 9 30.47 -5.05 18.92
CA ASN A 9 30.64 -4.82 17.47
C ASN A 9 29.89 -3.63 16.81
N ASP A 10 30.24 -2.39 17.13
CA ASP A 10 29.91 -1.21 16.29
C ASP A 10 30.45 -1.36 14.85
N SER A 11 31.46 -2.22 14.65
CA SER A 11 32.22 -2.34 13.41
C SER A 11 31.44 -2.82 12.19
N LYS A 12 30.30 -3.54 12.37
CA LYS A 12 29.56 -4.07 11.21
C LYS A 12 28.58 -3.08 10.59
N LEU A 13 27.96 -2.19 11.36
CA LEU A 13 27.03 -1.19 10.81
C LEU A 13 27.78 -0.14 9.98
N LEU A 14 28.95 0.26 10.47
CA LEU A 14 29.74 1.37 9.93
C LEU A 14 30.85 0.94 8.97
N SER A 15 31.03 -0.37 8.70
CA SER A 15 31.96 -0.83 7.68
C SER A 15 31.44 -0.53 6.27
N SER A 16 32.36 -0.47 5.30
CA SER A 16 32.05 -0.39 3.87
C SER A 16 31.11 -1.51 3.38
N GLN A 17 31.27 -2.74 3.87
CA GLN A 17 30.35 -3.85 3.57
C GLN A 17 28.98 -3.66 4.26
N GLY A 18 28.99 -3.22 5.52
CA GLY A 18 27.79 -2.92 6.30
C GLY A 18 26.91 -1.88 5.65
N TRP A 19 27.52 -0.83 5.10
CA TRP A 19 26.85 0.29 4.43
C TRP A 19 25.83 -0.17 3.39
N TYR A 20 26.21 -1.09 2.50
CA TYR A 20 25.31 -1.53 1.43
C TYR A 20 24.13 -2.33 1.98
N TYR A 21 24.41 -3.27 2.89
CA TYR A 21 23.38 -4.12 3.49
C TYR A 21 22.38 -3.34 4.35
N PHE A 22 22.87 -2.63 5.36
CA PHE A 22 22.04 -1.85 6.27
C PHE A 22 21.43 -0.63 5.56
N GLY A 23 22.13 -0.03 4.61
CA GLY A 23 21.58 1.02 3.76
C GLY A 23 20.37 0.50 2.97
N GLN A 24 20.44 -0.71 2.42
CA GLN A 24 19.30 -1.32 1.75
C GLN A 24 18.15 -1.64 2.72
N LEU A 25 18.43 -2.12 3.94
CA LEU A 25 17.38 -2.31 4.95
C LEU A 25 16.65 -1.01 5.29
N LEU A 26 17.39 0.11 5.40
CA LEU A 26 16.77 1.43 5.59
C LEU A 26 15.92 1.81 4.38
N ILE A 27 16.39 1.57 3.15
CA ILE A 27 15.65 1.83 1.91
C ILE A 27 14.36 1.00 1.85
N ASP A 28 14.44 -0.30 2.11
CA ASP A 28 13.32 -1.24 2.05
C ASP A 28 12.23 -0.88 3.06
N SER A 29 12.64 -0.52 4.29
CA SER A 29 11.70 -0.13 5.36
C SER A 29 11.10 1.26 5.18
N THR A 30 11.64 2.08 4.26
CA THR A 30 11.22 3.48 4.08
C THR A 30 10.87 3.81 2.63
N TYR A 31 11.86 4.03 1.77
CA TYR A 31 11.69 4.57 0.42
C TYR A 31 10.98 3.63 -0.55
N LEU A 32 11.15 2.32 -0.38
CA LEU A 32 10.39 1.30 -1.14
C LEU A 32 9.05 0.94 -0.49
N GLN A 33 8.61 1.76 0.47
CA GLN A 33 7.25 1.76 0.96
C GLN A 33 6.48 2.95 0.36
N PRO A 34 5.23 2.74 -0.07
CA PRO A 34 4.39 3.85 -0.52
C PRO A 34 4.14 4.83 0.63
N PHE A 35 3.82 6.08 0.30
CA PHE A 35 3.46 7.07 1.31
C PHE A 35 2.33 6.57 2.21
N LYS A 36 2.52 6.65 3.54
CA LYS A 36 1.48 6.29 4.51
C LYS A 36 0.26 7.18 4.30
N LEU A 37 -0.92 6.57 4.17
CA LEU A 37 -2.18 7.30 4.09
C LEU A 37 -2.38 8.04 5.42
N THR A 38 -2.34 9.38 5.38
CA THR A 38 -2.66 10.17 6.57
C THR A 38 -4.14 10.00 6.91
N SER A 39 -4.45 9.86 8.20
CA SER A 39 -5.82 9.66 8.71
C SER A 39 -6.80 10.81 8.41
N ASN A 40 -6.30 11.94 7.92
CA ASN A 40 -7.09 13.09 7.47
C ASN A 40 -7.45 12.95 5.98
N GLY A 41 -8.17 11.88 5.66
CA GLY A 41 -8.47 11.36 4.31
C GLY A 41 -9.26 12.26 3.35
N ALA A 42 -8.99 13.56 3.26
CA ALA A 42 -9.72 14.49 2.42
C ALA A 42 -8.90 15.21 1.33
N GLN A 43 -7.55 15.29 1.40
CA GLN A 43 -6.80 16.09 0.41
C GLN A 43 -5.54 15.47 -0.17
N GLN A 44 -4.91 14.48 0.45
CA GLN A 44 -3.98 13.61 -0.27
C GLN A 44 -4.80 12.50 -0.94
N LYS A 45 -5.52 12.89 -2.00
CA LYS A 45 -6.00 11.93 -3.00
C LYS A 45 -4.87 10.96 -3.26
N LYS A 46 -5.08 9.68 -2.96
CA LYS A 46 -4.50 8.52 -3.62
C LYS A 46 -3.45 8.93 -4.68
N ARG A 47 -2.21 9.25 -4.26
CA ARG A 47 -1.07 8.97 -5.13
C ARG A 47 -0.92 7.46 -5.06
N VAL A 48 -1.89 6.80 -5.69
CA VAL A 48 -1.72 5.46 -6.23
C VAL A 48 -0.42 5.57 -7.01
N LYS A 49 0.50 4.64 -6.72
CA LYS A 49 1.74 4.41 -7.44
C LYS A 49 1.59 4.91 -8.88
N ASN A 50 2.49 5.78 -9.38
CA ASN A 50 2.44 6.15 -10.79
C ASN A 50 2.57 4.86 -11.59
N ASN A 51 1.45 4.40 -12.12
CA ASN A 51 1.34 3.13 -12.80
C ASN A 51 1.91 3.37 -14.18
N THR A 52 3.18 3.01 -14.36
CA THR A 52 3.68 2.87 -15.72
C THR A 52 3.44 1.44 -16.14
N HIS A 53 3.15 1.27 -17.42
CA HIS A 53 2.75 0.02 -18.05
C HIS A 53 3.72 -1.16 -17.78
N ASN A 54 4.91 -0.91 -17.19
CA ASN A 54 6.02 -1.84 -16.96
C ASN A 54 6.67 -1.77 -15.54
N GLY A 55 6.09 -1.07 -14.56
CA GLY A 55 6.67 -0.98 -13.20
C GLY A 55 6.11 0.17 -12.35
N TYR A 56 6.04 -0.01 -11.04
CA TYR A 56 5.60 1.02 -10.10
C TYR A 56 6.80 1.65 -9.38
N ILE A 57 6.80 2.97 -9.20
CA ILE A 57 7.68 3.66 -8.24
C ILE A 57 6.84 4.11 -7.05
N GLU A 58 7.30 3.76 -5.83
CA GLU A 58 6.62 4.10 -4.58
C GLU A 58 6.66 5.60 -4.28
N ARG A 59 7.80 6.23 -4.53
CA ARG A 59 8.07 7.64 -4.24
C ARG A 59 8.84 8.28 -5.39
N GLU A 60 8.11 8.84 -6.36
CA GLU A 60 8.67 9.30 -7.63
C GLU A 60 9.74 10.40 -7.48
N ILE A 61 9.59 11.32 -6.52
CA ILE A 61 10.54 12.44 -6.35
C ILE A 61 11.53 12.14 -5.22
N HIS A 62 11.02 11.76 -4.05
CA HIS A 62 11.84 11.47 -2.85
C HIS A 62 11.89 9.96 -2.55
N GLY A 63 12.26 9.16 -3.55
CA GLY A 63 12.40 7.71 -3.49
C GLY A 63 13.83 7.23 -3.26
N ALA A 64 14.06 5.92 -3.42
CA ALA A 64 15.33 5.31 -3.03
C ALA A 64 16.50 5.84 -3.86
N MET A 65 16.26 6.13 -5.14
CA MET A 65 17.27 6.70 -6.03
C MET A 65 17.74 8.09 -5.58
N HIS A 66 16.82 8.96 -5.15
CA HIS A 66 17.14 10.27 -4.57
C HIS A 66 17.94 10.12 -3.29
N ALA A 67 17.46 9.28 -2.37
CA ALA A 67 18.13 9.02 -1.10
C ALA A 67 19.56 8.48 -1.30
N SER A 68 19.76 7.54 -2.23
CA SER A 68 21.07 6.99 -2.56
C SER A 68 21.99 8.02 -3.21
N ARG A 69 21.49 8.91 -4.09
CA ARG A 69 22.30 10.03 -4.62
C ARG A 69 22.74 10.97 -3.52
N VAL A 70 21.81 11.40 -2.66
CA VAL A 70 22.14 12.28 -1.53
C VAL A 70 23.21 11.65 -0.63
N ALA A 71 23.07 10.36 -0.30
CA ALA A 71 24.07 9.64 0.49
C ALA A 71 25.47 9.69 -0.17
N TRP A 72 25.60 9.33 -1.45
CA TRP A 72 26.88 9.38 -2.16
C TRP A 72 27.42 10.80 -2.37
N SER A 73 26.53 11.76 -2.60
CA SER A 73 26.90 13.17 -2.72
C SER A 73 27.53 13.71 -1.44
N THR A 74 27.17 13.22 -0.24
CA THR A 74 27.88 13.63 0.99
C THR A 74 29.37 13.31 0.95
N VAL A 75 29.76 12.15 0.40
CA VAL A 75 31.17 11.74 0.25
C VAL A 75 31.88 12.55 -0.83
N MET A 76 31.27 12.70 -2.00
CA MET A 76 31.85 13.47 -3.10
C MET A 76 32.06 14.94 -2.71
N LEU A 77 31.08 15.55 -2.04
CA LEU A 77 31.18 16.93 -1.55
C LEU A 77 32.19 17.07 -0.42
N HIS A 78 32.35 16.06 0.43
CA HIS A 78 33.44 16.04 1.41
C HIS A 78 34.80 16.14 0.72
N ARG A 79 35.06 15.28 -0.27
CA ARG A 79 36.33 15.29 -1.03
C ARG A 79 36.56 16.62 -1.74
N LEU A 80 35.51 17.19 -2.33
CA LEU A 80 35.60 18.50 -2.97
C LEU A 80 35.93 19.61 -1.97
N CYS A 81 35.28 19.62 -0.80
CA CYS A 81 35.60 20.55 0.29
C CYS A 81 37.01 20.33 0.82
N GLN A 82 37.47 19.09 0.96
CA GLN A 82 38.82 18.75 1.42
C GLN A 82 39.89 19.27 0.46
N GLN A 83 39.64 19.22 -0.85
CA GLN A 83 40.53 19.80 -1.85
C GLN A 83 40.58 21.33 -1.78
N GLN A 84 39.44 22.00 -1.52
CA GLN A 84 39.35 23.46 -1.50
C GLN A 84 39.77 24.10 -0.18
N TYR A 85 39.50 23.42 0.93
CA TYR A 85 39.67 23.89 2.31
C TYR A 85 40.35 22.81 3.19
N PRO A 86 41.55 22.34 2.83
CA PRO A 86 42.16 21.15 3.45
C PRO A 86 42.32 21.29 4.96
N ASP A 87 42.87 22.41 5.44
CA ASP A 87 43.14 22.62 6.87
C ASP A 87 41.84 22.70 7.67
N GLN A 88 40.83 23.44 7.16
CA GLN A 88 39.56 23.61 7.84
C GLN A 88 38.78 22.30 7.92
N VAL A 89 38.74 21.53 6.83
CA VAL A 89 38.08 20.23 6.78
C VAL A 89 38.80 19.24 7.69
N GLN A 90 40.12 19.16 7.62
CA GLN A 90 40.91 18.23 8.44
C GLN A 90 40.69 18.46 9.93
N ASN A 91 40.71 19.72 10.38
CA ASN A 91 40.47 20.06 11.78
C ASN A 91 39.06 19.64 12.25
N LYS A 92 38.04 19.87 11.41
CA LYS A 92 36.65 19.50 11.70
C LYS A 92 36.45 17.99 11.75
N ILE A 93 37.06 17.23 10.84
CA ILE A 93 37.01 15.77 10.84
C ILE A 93 37.75 15.18 12.04
N GLN A 94 38.95 15.68 12.37
CA GLN A 94 39.69 15.24 13.55
C GLN A 94 38.90 15.48 14.86
N ALA A 95 38.20 16.62 14.97
CA ALA A 95 37.35 16.90 16.11
C ALA A 95 36.18 15.88 16.21
N LEU A 96 35.54 15.55 15.09
CA LEU A 96 34.46 14.55 15.04
C LEU A 96 34.95 13.13 15.35
N MET A 97 36.08 12.71 14.78
CA MET A 97 36.67 11.39 15.05
C MET A 97 37.02 11.26 16.53
N LYS A 98 37.63 12.28 17.13
CA LYS A 98 37.95 12.30 18.57
C LYS A 98 36.68 12.24 19.44
N PHE A 99 35.63 12.97 19.05
CA PHE A 99 34.36 13.00 19.79
C PHE A 99 33.61 11.66 19.72
N SER A 100 33.52 11.09 18.51
CA SER A 100 32.74 9.87 18.25
C SER A 100 33.51 8.58 18.54
N ASN A 101 34.84 8.67 18.65
CA ASN A 101 35.74 7.51 18.70
C ASN A 101 35.57 6.58 17.48
N LEU A 102 35.26 7.17 16.32
CA LEU A 102 35.14 6.48 15.03
C LEU A 102 36.36 6.76 14.16
N SER A 103 36.72 5.80 13.32
CA SER A 103 37.62 6.06 12.18
C SER A 103 36.97 7.03 11.19
N GLU A 104 37.77 7.59 10.28
CA GLU A 104 37.26 8.48 9.24
C GLU A 104 36.23 7.76 8.34
N GLU A 105 36.50 6.50 7.97
CA GLU A 105 35.59 5.67 7.17
C GLU A 105 34.24 5.45 7.88
N GLU A 106 34.27 5.05 9.15
CA GLU A 106 33.06 4.83 9.95
C GLU A 106 32.26 6.12 10.15
N LEU A 107 32.96 7.25 10.36
CA LEU A 107 32.33 8.57 10.49
C LEU A 107 31.59 8.95 9.19
N PHE A 108 32.21 8.74 8.02
CA PHE A 108 31.54 9.02 6.74
C PHE A 108 30.45 8.02 6.42
N CYS A 109 30.56 6.76 6.84
CA CYS A 109 29.45 5.81 6.80
C CYS A 109 28.25 6.33 7.60
N LEU A 110 28.49 6.86 8.81
CA LEU A 110 27.44 7.47 9.63
C LEU A 110 26.80 8.71 8.97
N ILE A 111 27.61 9.60 8.38
CA ILE A 111 27.10 10.77 7.64
C ILE A 111 26.29 10.32 6.42
N ARG A 112 26.72 9.27 5.72
CA ARG A 112 25.98 8.67 4.60
C ARG A 112 24.61 8.14 5.05
N TYR A 113 24.48 7.48 6.21
CA TYR A 113 23.17 7.06 6.73
C TYR A 113 22.24 8.25 7.01
N VAL A 114 22.78 9.35 7.54
CA VAL A 114 22.00 10.59 7.73
C VAL A 114 21.52 11.13 6.39
N GLY A 115 22.40 11.19 5.38
CA GLY A 115 22.05 11.58 4.02
C GLY A 115 21.02 10.64 3.39
N LEU A 116 21.15 9.32 3.62
CA LEU A 116 20.22 8.32 3.10
C LEU A 116 18.84 8.45 3.76
N GLY A 117 18.77 8.64 5.07
CA GLY A 117 17.52 8.67 5.81
C GLY A 117 16.83 10.04 5.90
N HIS A 118 17.38 11.10 5.30
CA HIS A 118 16.92 12.47 5.57
C HIS A 118 15.44 12.71 5.24
N ASP A 119 14.88 11.95 4.28
CA ASP A 119 13.50 12.00 3.81
C ASP A 119 12.71 10.70 4.07
N ALA A 120 13.24 9.82 4.95
CA ALA A 120 12.69 8.50 5.23
C ALA A 120 11.20 8.53 5.64
N ALA A 121 10.81 9.54 6.43
CA ALA A 121 9.48 9.64 7.02
C ALA A 121 8.48 10.46 6.19
N ARG A 122 8.80 10.84 4.94
CA ARG A 122 7.85 11.57 4.10
C ARG A 122 6.54 10.80 3.94
N GLU A 123 5.44 11.55 3.97
CA GLU A 123 4.08 11.06 3.68
C GLU A 123 3.54 11.72 2.38
N GLY A 124 4.42 12.35 1.60
CA GLY A 124 4.14 12.93 0.29
C GLY A 124 5.26 13.84 -0.20
N ASP A 125 5.24 14.20 -1.49
CA ASP A 125 6.20 15.14 -2.10
C ASP A 125 5.79 16.62 -1.98
N GLY A 126 4.98 16.95 -0.98
CA GLY A 126 4.52 18.31 -0.71
C GLY A 126 5.51 19.11 0.13
N ALA A 127 4.98 19.98 1.00
CA ALA A 127 5.78 20.81 1.91
C ALA A 127 6.76 19.99 2.77
N ASP A 128 7.97 20.50 2.94
CA ASP A 128 8.99 19.89 3.81
C ASP A 128 8.58 20.09 5.28
N ARG A 129 8.07 19.00 5.89
CA ARG A 129 7.55 19.01 7.28
C ARG A 129 7.77 17.69 8.02
N TRP A 130 8.50 16.76 7.40
CA TRP A 130 8.72 15.40 7.92
C TRP A 130 10.12 15.21 8.48
N GLU A 131 10.97 16.24 8.45
CA GLU A 131 12.39 16.15 8.75
C GLU A 131 12.62 15.72 10.21
N SER A 132 11.78 16.17 11.15
CA SER A 132 11.85 15.68 12.54
C SER A 132 11.46 14.20 12.67
N LYS A 133 10.51 13.71 11.86
CA LYS A 133 10.14 12.29 11.86
C LYS A 133 11.23 11.45 11.17
N SER A 134 11.85 11.97 10.11
CA SER A 134 12.97 11.32 9.43
C SER A 134 14.16 11.16 10.38
N ALA A 135 14.47 12.20 11.18
CA ALA A 135 15.46 12.09 12.25
C ALA A 135 15.10 10.97 13.25
N THR A 136 13.85 10.86 13.69
CA THR A 136 13.44 9.75 14.57
C THR A 136 13.63 8.38 13.90
N CYS A 137 13.30 8.24 12.61
CA CYS A 137 13.54 7.01 11.87
C CYS A 137 15.03 6.65 11.83
N ILE A 138 15.90 7.62 11.53
CA ILE A 138 17.36 7.42 11.53
C ILE A 138 17.86 7.04 12.93
N GLU A 139 17.42 7.75 13.97
CA GLU A 139 17.84 7.51 15.35
C GLU A 139 17.50 6.08 15.80
N LEU A 140 16.26 5.64 15.57
CA LEU A 140 15.82 4.29 15.88
C LEU A 140 16.60 3.26 15.10
N PHE A 141 16.74 3.45 13.79
CA PHE A 141 17.48 2.54 12.92
C PHE A 141 18.93 2.37 13.40
N LEU A 142 19.64 3.46 13.69
CA LEU A 142 21.03 3.39 14.15
C LEU A 142 21.14 2.69 15.51
N LYS A 143 20.21 2.96 16.44
CA LYS A 143 20.18 2.30 17.76
C LYS A 143 19.89 0.81 17.67
N GLU A 144 18.92 0.41 16.85
CA GLU A 144 18.55 -1.00 16.63
C GLU A 144 19.71 -1.81 16.07
N HIS A 145 20.62 -1.15 15.33
CA HIS A 145 21.80 -1.77 14.73
C HIS A 145 23.09 -1.49 15.52
N GLY A 146 22.96 -1.15 16.80
CA GLY A 146 24.06 -1.18 17.77
C GLY A 146 24.78 0.15 18.00
N LEU A 147 24.49 1.22 17.24
CA LEU A 147 25.17 2.49 17.43
C LEU A 147 24.87 3.07 18.82
N ASN A 148 25.89 3.67 19.44
CA ASN A 148 25.74 4.41 20.69
C ASN A 148 24.50 5.36 20.65
N PRO A 149 23.57 5.27 21.62
CA PRO A 149 22.34 6.06 21.62
C PRO A 149 22.53 7.58 21.56
N GLN A 150 23.60 8.11 22.15
CA GLN A 150 23.92 9.54 22.13
C GLN A 150 24.41 9.95 20.74
N LEU A 151 25.28 9.17 20.11
CA LEU A 151 25.71 9.42 18.73
C LEU A 151 24.52 9.33 17.76
N ALA A 152 23.67 8.32 17.89
CA ALA A 152 22.46 8.18 17.08
C ALA A 152 21.53 9.41 17.20
N ALA A 153 21.31 9.91 18.42
CA ALA A 153 20.49 11.10 18.67
C ALA A 153 21.11 12.40 18.12
N ILE A 154 22.43 12.53 18.19
CA ILE A 154 23.14 13.72 17.67
C ILE A 154 23.15 13.72 16.14
N PHE A 155 23.56 12.61 15.51
CA PHE A 155 23.69 12.52 14.06
C PHE A 155 22.35 12.53 13.34
N SER A 156 21.33 11.85 13.86
CA SER A 156 19.99 11.91 13.28
C SER A 156 19.43 13.33 13.23
N ARG A 157 19.78 14.18 14.21
CA ARG A 157 19.31 15.58 14.24
C ARG A 157 19.85 16.42 13.08
N LEU A 158 21.01 16.04 12.52
CA LEU A 158 21.58 16.71 11.35
C LEU A 158 20.62 16.67 10.15
N ALA A 159 19.85 15.58 9.97
CA ALA A 159 18.82 15.50 8.95
C ALA A 159 17.68 16.50 9.20
N SER A 160 17.16 16.55 10.44
CA SER A 160 16.02 17.44 10.77
C SER A 160 16.35 18.93 10.76
N LEU A 161 17.62 19.28 10.97
CA LEU A 161 18.11 20.66 11.07
C LEU A 161 19.10 21.00 9.95
N LYS A 162 19.07 20.26 8.84
CA LYS A 162 20.02 20.41 7.73
C LYS A 162 20.07 21.84 7.18
N ASP A 163 18.91 22.52 7.16
CA ASP A 163 18.75 23.90 6.69
C ASP A 163 18.66 24.94 7.81
N LYS A 164 18.94 24.55 9.06
CA LYS A 164 18.75 25.40 10.24
C LYS A 164 20.01 25.43 11.13
N PRO A 165 21.11 26.04 10.65
CA PRO A 165 22.40 25.97 11.32
C PRO A 165 22.35 26.50 12.75
N GLN A 166 21.63 27.60 13.02
CA GLN A 166 21.54 28.14 14.37
C GLN A 166 20.74 27.26 15.34
N GLU A 167 19.64 26.64 14.88
CA GLU A 167 18.87 25.70 15.70
C GLU A 167 19.69 24.45 16.03
N LEU A 168 20.50 23.97 15.08
CA LEU A 168 21.42 22.87 15.32
C LEU A 168 22.50 23.26 16.34
N ALA A 169 23.11 24.44 16.22
CA ALA A 169 24.11 24.91 17.18
C ALA A 169 23.54 24.95 18.61
N ASN A 170 22.32 25.47 18.78
CA ASN A 170 21.65 25.53 20.07
C ASN A 170 21.35 24.12 20.63
N TYR A 171 20.91 23.20 19.78
CA TYR A 171 20.69 21.80 20.16
C TYR A 171 22.00 21.14 20.62
N LEU A 172 23.09 21.30 19.87
CA LEU A 172 24.39 20.71 20.19
C LEU A 172 25.01 21.30 21.46
N ALA A 173 24.85 22.61 21.68
CA ALA A 173 25.29 23.27 22.91
C ALA A 173 24.60 22.69 24.16
N SER A 174 23.36 22.20 24.05
CA SER A 174 22.64 21.57 25.17
C SER A 174 23.27 20.25 25.64
N TYR A 175 24.16 19.64 24.84
CA TYR A 175 24.94 18.45 25.18
C TYR A 175 26.32 18.78 25.79
N ASN A 176 26.63 20.06 26.03
CA ASN A 176 27.94 20.52 26.53
C ASN A 176 29.11 20.05 25.65
N LEU A 177 28.93 20.07 24.32
CA LEU A 177 29.98 19.68 23.38
C LEU A 177 31.04 20.79 23.23
N ASP A 178 32.28 20.39 22.98
CA ASP A 178 33.38 21.32 22.64
C ASP A 178 33.06 22.09 21.34
N GLU A 179 33.48 23.35 21.27
CA GLU A 179 33.21 24.24 20.13
C GLU A 179 33.72 23.64 18.80
N ASN A 180 34.89 22.99 18.79
CA ASN A 180 35.42 22.34 17.59
C ASN A 180 34.56 21.15 17.15
N VAL A 181 33.92 20.45 18.08
CA VAL A 181 32.99 19.36 17.78
C VAL A 181 31.68 19.89 17.20
N ILE A 182 31.16 20.99 17.76
CA ILE A 182 29.99 21.68 17.21
C ILE A 182 30.27 22.13 15.77
N GLU A 183 31.43 22.74 15.52
CA GLU A 183 31.86 23.10 14.17
C GLU A 183 31.99 21.90 13.23
N GLY A 184 32.51 20.78 13.73
CA GLY A 184 32.56 19.53 12.98
C GLY A 184 31.16 19.03 12.59
N LEU A 185 30.21 19.04 13.52
CA LEU A 185 28.84 18.62 13.28
C LEU A 185 28.10 19.59 12.33
N GLN A 186 28.41 20.89 12.39
CA GLN A 186 27.91 21.87 11.42
C GLN A 186 28.43 21.63 10.00
N TYR A 187 29.66 21.15 9.87
CA TYR A 187 30.21 20.69 8.60
C TYR A 187 29.50 19.42 8.09
N ALA A 188 29.29 18.41 8.94
CA ALA A 188 28.52 17.22 8.56
C ALA A 188 27.08 17.57 8.11
N ARG A 189 26.41 18.50 8.83
CA ARG A 189 25.12 19.07 8.42
C ARG A 189 25.20 19.75 7.05
N LEU A 190 26.24 20.55 6.80
CA LEU A 190 26.43 21.23 5.52
C LEU A 190 26.51 20.22 4.38
N LEU A 191 27.22 19.10 4.54
CA LEU A 191 27.32 18.06 3.52
C LEU A 191 25.96 17.47 3.16
N VAL A 192 25.14 17.11 4.16
CA VAL A 192 23.78 16.58 3.95
C VAL A 192 22.90 17.62 3.24
N SER A 193 22.96 18.87 3.69
CA SER A 193 22.18 19.97 3.10
C SER A 193 22.58 20.25 1.65
N LEU A 194 23.88 20.34 1.35
CA LEU A 194 24.37 20.54 -0.01
C LEU A 194 24.00 19.37 -0.93
N ALA A 195 24.14 18.13 -0.46
CA ALA A 195 23.81 16.94 -1.22
C ALA A 195 22.34 16.92 -1.66
N ASP A 196 21.41 17.21 -0.73
CA ASP A 196 19.98 17.33 -1.04
C ASP A 196 19.72 18.48 -2.03
N CYS A 197 20.35 19.65 -1.81
CA CYS A 197 20.20 20.81 -2.68
C CYS A 197 20.65 20.54 -4.12
N PHE A 198 21.79 19.86 -4.33
CA PHE A 198 22.24 19.51 -5.67
C PHE A 198 21.31 18.52 -6.36
N ASP A 199 20.65 17.62 -5.63
CA ASP A 199 19.71 16.70 -6.24
C ASP A 199 18.43 17.40 -6.75
N ILE A 200 18.05 18.55 -6.18
CA ILE A 200 16.90 19.37 -6.63
C ILE A 200 17.01 19.77 -8.11
N ILE A 201 18.22 19.80 -8.69
CA ILE A 201 18.45 20.00 -10.13
C ILE A 201 17.51 19.12 -10.96
N ARG A 202 17.21 17.91 -10.50
CA ARG A 202 16.36 16.96 -11.23
C ARG A 202 14.89 17.36 -11.37
N CYS A 203 14.37 18.15 -10.44
CA CYS A 203 12.94 18.42 -10.28
C CYS A 203 12.61 19.92 -10.26
N ASN A 204 13.52 20.78 -10.71
CA ASN A 204 13.32 22.22 -10.80
C ASN A 204 13.84 22.74 -12.15
N GLY A 205 12.98 23.38 -12.95
CA GLY A 205 13.36 23.88 -14.28
C GLY A 205 14.47 24.95 -14.30
N SER A 206 14.79 25.55 -13.15
CA SER A 206 15.92 26.49 -13.02
C SER A 206 16.58 26.37 -11.64
N PHE A 207 17.91 26.25 -11.62
CA PHE A 207 18.71 26.13 -10.40
C PHE A 207 19.69 27.31 -10.27
N ASP A 208 19.43 28.23 -9.33
CA ASP A 208 20.31 29.39 -9.07
C ASP A 208 21.42 29.02 -8.08
N PHE A 209 22.66 29.03 -8.59
CA PHE A 209 23.83 28.63 -7.85
C PHE A 209 24.13 29.52 -6.64
N ALA A 210 23.63 30.77 -6.61
CA ALA A 210 23.81 31.69 -5.49
C ALA A 210 23.32 31.12 -4.13
N PHE A 211 22.40 30.15 -4.15
CA PHE A 211 21.96 29.46 -2.93
C PHE A 211 23.04 28.54 -2.34
N ILE A 212 23.81 27.85 -3.19
CA ILE A 212 24.94 27.00 -2.78
C ILE A 212 26.06 27.87 -2.19
N GLU A 213 26.36 29.01 -2.82
CA GLU A 213 27.39 29.95 -2.34
C GLU A 213 27.09 30.42 -0.91
N ARG A 214 25.83 30.76 -0.61
CA ARG A 214 25.40 31.16 0.74
C ARG A 214 25.65 30.06 1.76
N LYS A 215 25.33 28.81 1.44
CA LYS A 215 25.53 27.67 2.34
C LYS A 215 27.01 27.38 2.59
N LEU A 216 27.86 27.47 1.57
CA LEU A 216 29.31 27.30 1.71
C LEU A 216 29.91 28.40 2.61
N ALA A 217 29.48 29.64 2.43
CA ALA A 217 29.91 30.78 3.23
C ALA A 217 29.50 30.70 4.72
N GLU A 218 28.57 29.81 5.09
CA GLU A 218 28.22 29.58 6.50
C GLU A 218 29.36 28.92 7.29
N ILE A 219 30.19 28.10 6.64
CA ILE A 219 31.20 27.25 7.30
C ILE A 219 32.62 27.56 6.84
N PHE A 220 32.78 28.01 5.59
CA PHE A 220 34.08 28.25 4.97
C PHE A 220 34.27 29.74 4.67
N PRO A 221 35.54 30.21 4.58
CA PRO A 221 35.86 31.53 4.06
C PRO A 221 35.68 31.56 2.54
N TYR A 222 34.43 31.38 2.09
CA TYR A 222 34.07 31.23 0.69
C TYR A 222 34.40 32.50 -0.11
N SER A 223 35.16 32.33 -1.20
CA SER A 223 35.47 33.36 -2.17
C SER A 223 34.88 33.01 -3.52
N LYS A 224 33.96 33.83 -4.01
CA LYS A 224 33.27 33.62 -5.28
C LYS A 224 34.25 33.40 -6.45
N ASP A 225 35.33 34.16 -6.52
CA ASP A 225 36.27 34.09 -7.65
C ASP A 225 37.09 32.80 -7.66
N LYS A 226 37.35 32.21 -6.48
CA LYS A 226 38.16 31.00 -6.33
C LYS A 226 37.29 29.75 -6.34
N ASP A 227 36.20 29.76 -5.58
CA ASP A 227 35.51 28.55 -5.16
C ASP A 227 34.30 28.25 -6.05
N ALA A 228 33.66 29.27 -6.63
CA ALA A 228 32.39 29.10 -7.32
C ALA A 228 32.49 28.19 -8.55
N SER A 229 33.59 28.27 -9.31
CA SER A 229 33.81 27.45 -10.51
C SER A 229 33.83 25.96 -10.18
N VAL A 230 34.49 25.57 -9.08
CA VAL A 230 34.68 24.18 -8.65
C VAL A 230 33.34 23.52 -8.32
N PHE A 231 32.52 24.20 -7.52
CA PHE A 231 31.21 23.67 -7.11
C PHE A 231 30.15 23.84 -8.21
N PHE A 232 30.30 24.81 -9.11
CA PHE A 232 29.45 24.93 -10.29
C PHE A 232 29.73 23.83 -11.31
N ASP A 233 30.99 23.41 -11.46
CA ASP A 233 31.34 22.24 -12.28
C ASP A 233 30.74 20.95 -11.71
N TYR A 234 30.72 20.78 -10.39
CA TYR A 234 29.98 19.69 -9.73
C TYR A 234 28.49 19.70 -10.14
N ALA A 235 27.85 20.87 -10.17
CA ALA A 235 26.45 21.02 -10.60
C ALA A 235 26.24 20.61 -12.06
N LYS A 236 27.17 20.97 -12.96
CA LYS A 236 27.12 20.59 -14.39
C LYS A 236 27.20 19.08 -14.56
N HIS A 237 28.14 18.41 -13.87
CA HIS A 237 28.26 16.96 -13.89
C HIS A 237 27.05 16.26 -13.27
N MET A 238 26.46 16.85 -12.21
CA MET A 238 25.22 16.32 -11.64
C MET A 238 24.05 16.39 -12.64
N LEU A 239 23.90 17.51 -13.37
CA LEU A 239 22.90 17.63 -14.43
C LEU A 239 23.11 16.59 -15.55
N GLN A 240 24.37 16.31 -15.94
CA GLN A 240 24.70 15.28 -16.92
C GLN A 240 24.36 13.86 -16.44
N LEU A 241 24.69 13.54 -15.18
CA LEU A 241 24.33 12.28 -14.55
C LEU A 241 22.82 12.08 -14.53
N LEU A 242 22.07 13.08 -14.07
CA LEU A 242 20.61 13.02 -13.98
C LEU A 242 19.98 12.79 -15.36
N LYS A 243 20.49 13.42 -16.43
CA LYS A 243 20.06 13.17 -17.80
C LYS A 243 20.36 11.74 -18.25
N ARG A 244 21.54 11.21 -17.95
CA ARG A 244 21.93 9.82 -18.27
C ARG A 244 21.06 8.81 -17.54
N GLN A 245 20.72 9.10 -16.29
CA GLN A 245 19.82 8.31 -15.45
C GLN A 245 18.35 8.42 -15.84
N LYS A 246 18.01 9.31 -16.79
CA LYS A 246 16.64 9.61 -17.21
C LYS A 246 15.76 10.02 -16.02
N ASP A 247 16.30 10.83 -15.10
CA ASP A 247 15.61 11.30 -13.89
C ASP A 247 15.41 12.83 -13.87
N LEU A 248 15.47 13.50 -15.04
CA LEU A 248 15.20 14.94 -15.16
C LEU A 248 13.72 15.21 -15.42
N TYR A 249 12.98 15.53 -14.37
CA TYR A 249 11.55 15.84 -14.42
C TYR A 249 11.23 17.10 -15.23
N PHE A 250 12.20 18.02 -15.32
CA PHE A 250 12.14 19.24 -16.11
C PHE A 250 13.46 19.42 -16.88
N PRO A 251 13.44 20.13 -18.02
CA PRO A 251 14.65 20.56 -18.72
C PRO A 251 15.33 21.67 -17.90
N THR A 252 16.16 21.27 -16.94
CA THR A 252 16.74 22.20 -15.96
C THR A 252 17.85 23.07 -16.54
N GLN A 253 17.79 24.36 -16.24
CA GLN A 253 18.85 25.33 -16.52
C GLN A 253 19.63 25.63 -15.23
N LEU A 254 20.96 25.59 -15.28
CA LEU A 254 21.82 26.03 -14.18
C LEU A 254 22.20 27.49 -14.39
N ILE A 255 21.91 28.35 -13.41
CA ILE A 255 22.34 29.75 -13.39
C ILE A 255 23.59 29.83 -12.53
N GLY A 256 24.73 30.05 -13.18
CA GLY A 256 26.04 30.09 -12.55
C GLY A 256 26.32 31.34 -11.72
N PRO A 257 27.48 31.37 -11.03
CA PRO A 257 27.87 32.46 -10.15
C PRO A 257 27.88 33.83 -10.84
N ASN A 258 28.25 33.91 -12.11
CA ASN A 258 28.28 35.15 -12.90
C ASN A 258 27.04 35.33 -13.77
N LYS A 259 25.95 34.64 -13.42
CA LYS A 259 24.68 34.61 -14.16
C LYS A 259 24.81 34.03 -15.57
N GLU A 260 25.87 33.28 -15.85
CA GLU A 260 25.96 32.41 -17.02
C GLU A 260 24.91 31.29 -16.92
N ILE A 261 24.33 30.90 -18.06
CA ILE A 261 23.36 29.82 -18.11
C ILE A 261 24.03 28.58 -18.73
N PHE A 262 23.97 27.46 -18.02
CA PHE A 262 24.34 26.14 -18.54
C PHE A 262 23.09 25.28 -18.68
N SER A 263 22.91 24.67 -19.84
CA SER A 263 21.84 23.71 -20.10
C SER A 263 22.37 22.60 -20.99
N LEU A 264 21.80 21.41 -20.84
CA LEU A 264 22.04 20.33 -21.80
C LEU A 264 21.10 20.55 -22.98
N GLY A 265 21.60 20.44 -24.21
CA GLY A 265 20.79 20.65 -25.41
C GLY A 265 19.57 19.74 -25.47
N ASP A 266 18.57 20.17 -26.26
CA ASP A 266 17.37 19.39 -26.56
C ASP A 266 17.77 18.07 -27.25
N GLY A 267 17.27 16.94 -26.74
CA GLY A 267 17.63 15.59 -27.16
C GLY A 267 16.69 14.56 -26.54
N GLU A 268 17.05 13.25 -26.57
CA GLU A 268 16.27 12.12 -26.04
C GLU A 268 15.50 12.42 -24.73
N GLU A 269 14.39 11.70 -24.49
CA GLU A 269 13.56 11.84 -23.29
C GLU A 269 14.40 12.02 -22.01
N ASP A 270 14.18 13.14 -21.31
CA ASP A 270 14.92 13.54 -20.11
C ASP A 270 14.44 12.77 -18.85
N TYR A 271 13.22 12.24 -18.89
CA TYR A 271 12.61 11.47 -17.81
C TYR A 271 12.09 10.12 -18.30
N SER A 272 12.49 9.02 -17.65
CA SER A 272 11.97 7.68 -17.86
C SER A 272 11.79 6.96 -16.52
N VAL A 273 10.53 6.70 -16.19
CA VAL A 273 10.18 5.91 -15.00
C VAL A 273 10.79 4.51 -15.07
N GLN A 274 10.84 3.89 -16.25
CA GLN A 274 11.36 2.54 -16.42
C GLN A 274 12.86 2.46 -16.12
N GLU A 275 13.66 3.41 -16.61
CA GLU A 275 15.09 3.47 -16.28
C GLU A 275 15.31 3.77 -14.80
N LYS A 276 14.49 4.66 -14.22
CA LYS A 276 14.51 4.95 -12.79
C LYS A 276 14.26 3.71 -11.92
N VAL A 277 13.24 2.91 -12.25
CA VAL A 277 12.91 1.66 -11.52
C VAL A 277 14.11 0.70 -11.47
N LYS A 278 14.96 0.65 -12.51
CA LYS A 278 16.13 -0.25 -12.52
C LYS A 278 17.13 0.07 -11.43
N LEU A 279 17.32 1.36 -11.12
CA LEU A 279 18.22 1.80 -10.06
C LEU A 279 17.51 1.76 -8.69
N GLU A 280 16.25 2.17 -8.65
CA GLU A 280 15.48 2.28 -7.41
C GLU A 280 15.15 0.91 -6.79
N HIS A 281 14.87 -0.10 -7.62
CA HIS A 281 14.53 -1.47 -7.20
C HIS A 281 15.69 -2.46 -7.42
N ALA A 282 16.91 -1.99 -7.59
CA ALA A 282 18.08 -2.87 -7.58
C ALA A 282 18.19 -3.57 -6.20
N ASP A 283 18.79 -4.76 -6.17
CA ASP A 283 18.98 -5.52 -4.92
C ASP A 283 19.71 -4.69 -3.85
N TYR A 284 20.61 -3.82 -4.29
CA TYR A 284 21.25 -2.79 -3.46
C TYR A 284 21.22 -1.45 -4.21
N ALA A 285 20.17 -0.64 -4.01
CA ALA A 285 19.97 0.64 -4.71
C ALA A 285 21.17 1.60 -4.54
N SER A 286 21.78 1.63 -3.36
CA SER A 286 22.99 2.43 -3.12
C SER A 286 24.21 1.93 -3.89
N ALA A 287 24.35 0.61 -4.13
CA ALA A 287 25.43 0.07 -4.96
C ALA A 287 25.19 0.37 -6.45
N ALA A 288 23.96 0.16 -6.93
CA ALA A 288 23.59 0.50 -8.30
C ALA A 288 23.78 2.00 -8.59
N MET A 289 23.53 2.86 -7.60
CA MET A 289 23.83 4.29 -7.70
C MET A 289 25.33 4.58 -7.81
N LEU A 290 26.18 3.89 -7.03
CA LEU A 290 27.63 4.02 -7.14
C LEU A 290 28.13 3.63 -8.54
N ASP A 291 27.64 2.52 -9.08
CA ASP A 291 27.98 2.09 -10.44
C ASP A 291 27.58 3.14 -11.48
N SER A 292 26.39 3.73 -11.31
CA SER A 292 25.92 4.82 -12.18
C SER A 292 26.77 6.10 -12.07
N LEU A 293 27.30 6.41 -10.88
CA LEU A 293 28.19 7.55 -10.65
C LEU A 293 29.55 7.32 -11.30
N ASN A 294 30.11 6.12 -11.16
CA ASN A 294 31.42 5.73 -11.71
C ASN A 294 31.49 5.74 -13.25
N GLN A 295 30.35 5.84 -13.94
CA GLN A 295 30.30 6.07 -15.39
C GLN A 295 30.66 7.52 -15.79
N ASP A 296 30.67 8.47 -14.84
CA ASP A 296 31.22 9.82 -15.06
C ASP A 296 32.64 9.90 -14.47
N LEU A 297 33.62 10.21 -15.30
CA LEU A 297 35.03 10.30 -14.90
C LEU A 297 35.24 11.34 -13.78
N TYR A 298 34.44 12.41 -13.76
CA TYR A 298 34.52 13.43 -12.71
C TYR A 298 34.12 12.86 -11.35
N PHE A 299 33.02 12.11 -11.26
CA PHE A 299 32.59 11.48 -10.00
C PHE A 299 33.46 10.30 -9.61
N GLN A 300 33.97 9.53 -10.58
CA GLN A 300 34.92 8.45 -10.34
C GLN A 300 36.18 8.95 -9.60
N GLN A 301 36.72 10.11 -10.01
CA GLN A 301 37.88 10.74 -9.36
C GLN A 301 37.61 11.18 -7.92
N LEU A 302 36.35 11.55 -7.60
CA LEU A 302 35.94 11.92 -6.25
C LEU A 302 35.68 10.70 -5.35
N LEU A 303 35.32 9.54 -5.93
CA LEU A 303 34.93 8.34 -5.17
C LEU A 303 36.06 7.32 -4.99
N ASN A 304 37.16 7.40 -5.76
CA ASN A 304 38.38 6.59 -5.67
C ASN A 304 38.20 5.15 -5.08
N THR A 305 37.85 4.21 -5.97
CA THR A 305 38.03 2.74 -5.81
C THR A 305 37.34 2.01 -4.66
N GLU A 306 36.23 2.50 -4.10
CA GLU A 306 35.31 1.58 -3.40
C GLU A 306 34.66 0.66 -4.47
N ALA A 307 35.20 -0.54 -4.66
CA ALA A 307 34.45 -1.59 -5.33
C ALA A 307 33.33 -2.02 -4.36
N PRO A 308 32.06 -2.02 -4.79
CA PRO A 308 30.98 -2.45 -3.92
C PRO A 308 31.14 -3.95 -3.62
N GLU A 309 31.59 -4.29 -2.42
CA GLU A 309 31.47 -5.65 -1.90
C GLU A 309 30.04 -5.86 -1.41
N CYS A 310 29.13 -6.18 -2.35
CA CYS A 310 27.73 -6.49 -2.10
C CYS A 310 27.51 -7.91 -1.56
N SER A 311 28.38 -8.41 -0.68
CA SER A 311 28.15 -9.67 0.03
C SER A 311 27.44 -9.36 1.34
N ASN A 312 26.37 -10.10 1.65
CA ASN A 312 25.68 -9.96 2.93
C ASN A 312 26.64 -10.38 4.07
N PRO A 313 27.02 -9.48 5.00
CA PRO A 313 27.92 -9.83 6.11
C PRO A 313 27.26 -10.77 7.16
N TYR A 314 26.01 -11.15 6.90
CA TYR A 314 25.17 -12.09 7.64
C TYR A 314 24.70 -13.25 6.76
N ASP A 315 25.55 -13.84 5.90
CA ASP A 315 25.28 -15.14 5.26
C ASP A 315 25.15 -16.30 6.29
N LYS A 316 24.23 -16.17 7.25
CA LYS A 316 23.22 -17.19 7.44
C LYS A 316 22.30 -17.07 6.23
N GLU A 317 21.90 -18.20 5.66
CA GLU A 317 20.83 -18.20 4.65
C GLU A 317 19.71 -17.28 5.14
N PRO A 318 19.26 -16.30 4.31
CA PRO A 318 18.24 -15.36 4.73
C PRO A 318 17.07 -16.14 5.32
N ALA A 319 16.60 -15.71 6.49
CA ALA A 319 15.53 -16.41 7.19
C ALA A 319 14.38 -16.65 6.19
N PHE A 320 14.01 -17.92 6.02
CA PHE A 320 13.06 -18.38 5.00
C PHE A 320 11.73 -17.64 5.16
N ASN A 321 11.54 -16.55 4.41
CA ASN A 321 10.36 -15.69 4.44
C ASN A 321 9.74 -15.56 3.04
N PRO A 322 9.28 -16.66 2.43
CA PRO A 322 8.67 -16.65 1.11
C PRO A 322 7.42 -15.76 1.05
N TYR A 323 7.07 -15.41 -0.18
CA TYR A 323 5.68 -15.14 -0.51
C TYR A 323 4.91 -16.45 -0.60
N ILE A 324 3.75 -16.52 0.04
CA ILE A 324 2.93 -17.73 0.11
C ILE A 324 1.56 -17.54 -0.56
N HIS A 325 1.14 -18.52 -1.36
CA HIS A 325 -0.17 -18.55 -2.02
C HIS A 325 -0.89 -19.87 -1.71
N GLY A 326 -2.05 -19.79 -1.05
CA GLY A 326 -2.87 -20.97 -0.74
C GLY A 326 -3.78 -21.35 -1.88
N THR A 327 -3.82 -22.64 -2.20
CA THR A 327 -4.75 -23.25 -3.15
C THR A 327 -4.85 -24.76 -2.88
N ASN A 328 -5.33 -25.56 -3.82
CA ASN A 328 -5.34 -27.03 -3.72
C ASN A 328 -4.70 -27.67 -4.96
N SER A 329 -4.51 -28.99 -4.90
CA SER A 329 -3.85 -29.75 -5.97
C SER A 329 -4.54 -29.74 -7.33
N ALA A 330 -5.82 -29.35 -7.43
CA ALA A 330 -6.48 -29.22 -8.73
C ALA A 330 -5.79 -28.14 -9.60
N ALA A 331 -5.16 -27.15 -8.98
CA ALA A 331 -4.33 -26.18 -9.67
C ALA A 331 -3.11 -26.85 -10.34
N LEU A 332 -2.47 -27.83 -9.69
CA LEU A 332 -1.31 -28.54 -10.23
C LEU A 332 -1.70 -29.39 -11.45
N ALA A 333 -2.82 -30.11 -11.36
CA ALA A 333 -3.35 -30.87 -12.50
C ALA A 333 -3.57 -29.98 -13.72
N LEU A 334 -4.14 -28.78 -13.51
CA LEU A 334 -4.37 -27.83 -14.59
C LEU A 334 -3.06 -27.23 -15.15
N MET A 335 -2.07 -27.00 -14.28
CA MET A 335 -0.76 -26.46 -14.67
C MET A 335 -0.03 -27.33 -15.70
N THR A 336 -0.31 -28.62 -15.78
CA THR A 336 0.21 -29.50 -16.85
C THR A 336 -0.20 -29.06 -18.25
N GLN A 337 -1.27 -28.26 -18.37
CA GLN A 337 -1.80 -27.74 -19.63
C GLN A 337 -1.34 -26.31 -19.92
N THR A 338 -0.63 -25.67 -19.00
CA THR A 338 -0.20 -24.27 -19.08
C THR A 338 1.31 -24.13 -18.85
N ASP A 339 2.10 -25.07 -19.36
CA ASP A 339 3.56 -25.13 -19.20
C ASP A 339 4.02 -24.95 -17.74
N PHE A 340 3.27 -25.54 -16.82
CA PHE A 340 3.51 -25.47 -15.38
C PHE A 340 3.51 -24.05 -14.78
N GLN A 341 2.81 -23.09 -15.41
CA GLN A 341 2.78 -21.70 -14.95
C GLN A 341 1.57 -21.38 -14.05
N LEU A 342 1.84 -20.70 -12.94
CA LEU A 342 0.86 -19.95 -12.15
C LEU A 342 0.68 -18.56 -12.76
N MET A 343 -0.47 -18.34 -13.39
CA MET A 343 -0.83 -17.08 -14.07
C MET A 343 -2.21 -16.58 -13.64
N SER A 344 -2.60 -15.39 -14.12
CA SER A 344 -3.97 -14.92 -13.90
C SER A 344 -4.99 -15.80 -14.61
N ALA A 345 -6.21 -15.90 -14.05
CA ALA A 345 -7.31 -16.61 -14.72
C ALA A 345 -7.62 -16.02 -16.10
N ILE A 346 -7.37 -14.72 -16.27
CA ILE A 346 -7.55 -14.00 -17.53
C ILE A 346 -6.54 -14.44 -18.57
N GLU A 347 -5.24 -14.43 -18.25
CA GLU A 347 -4.19 -14.87 -19.17
C GLU A 347 -4.41 -16.34 -19.56
N MET A 348 -4.84 -17.16 -18.60
CA MET A 348 -5.17 -18.57 -18.85
C MET A 348 -6.30 -18.72 -19.88
N LEU A 349 -7.35 -17.91 -19.77
CA LEU A 349 -8.46 -17.90 -20.73
C LEU A 349 -8.00 -17.43 -22.12
N GLU A 350 -7.23 -16.34 -22.18
CA GLU A 350 -6.81 -15.73 -23.44
C GLU A 350 -5.80 -16.57 -24.21
N GLN A 351 -4.86 -17.21 -23.50
CA GLN A 351 -3.77 -17.96 -24.12
C GLN A 351 -4.10 -19.43 -24.32
N TYR A 352 -4.85 -20.04 -23.41
CA TYR A 352 -5.09 -21.49 -23.40
C TYR A 352 -6.57 -21.86 -23.55
N GLY A 353 -7.50 -20.91 -23.44
CA GLY A 353 -8.93 -21.22 -23.42
C GLY A 353 -9.35 -22.00 -22.17
N LEU A 354 -8.53 -22.00 -21.12
CA LEU A 354 -8.72 -22.74 -19.89
C LEU A 354 -9.09 -21.79 -18.74
N ALA A 355 -9.69 -22.34 -17.69
CA ALA A 355 -9.93 -21.63 -16.45
C ALA A 355 -9.47 -22.45 -15.22
N PRO A 356 -9.13 -21.79 -14.10
CA PRO A 356 -8.76 -22.45 -12.85
C PRO A 356 -9.83 -23.45 -12.42
N LEU A 357 -9.47 -24.63 -11.91
CA LEU A 357 -10.43 -25.64 -11.42
C LEU A 357 -10.85 -25.42 -9.94
N CYS A 358 -10.14 -24.56 -9.21
CA CYS A 358 -10.35 -24.25 -7.80
C CYS A 358 -10.25 -22.74 -7.54
N GLY A 359 -10.43 -22.32 -6.28
CA GLY A 359 -10.23 -20.96 -5.80
C GLY A 359 -11.49 -20.07 -5.72
N GLU A 360 -11.36 -18.93 -5.05
CA GLU A 360 -12.44 -17.96 -4.82
C GLU A 360 -12.67 -17.02 -6.02
N LEU A 361 -13.38 -17.49 -7.03
CA LEU A 361 -13.62 -16.72 -8.26
C LEU A 361 -14.54 -15.51 -8.07
N THR A 362 -15.49 -15.56 -7.14
CA THR A 362 -16.49 -14.50 -6.96
C THR A 362 -16.00 -13.38 -6.05
N GLN A 363 -14.98 -13.63 -5.23
CA GLN A 363 -14.40 -12.67 -4.29
C GLN A 363 -13.08 -12.05 -4.79
N GLY A 364 -12.40 -12.68 -5.76
CA GLY A 364 -11.13 -12.21 -6.34
C GLY A 364 -11.20 -10.94 -7.21
N GLY A 365 -12.31 -10.19 -7.17
CA GLY A 365 -12.47 -8.95 -7.93
C GLY A 365 -12.86 -9.12 -9.40
N PHE A 366 -13.13 -10.34 -9.88
CA PHE A 366 -13.55 -10.63 -11.26
C PHE A 366 -14.93 -10.06 -11.65
N SER A 367 -15.63 -9.39 -10.72
CA SER A 367 -16.90 -8.68 -10.96
C SER A 367 -16.74 -7.37 -11.74
N THR A 368 -15.51 -7.02 -12.14
CA THR A 368 -15.19 -5.96 -13.08
C THR A 368 -14.31 -6.48 -14.21
N ALA A 369 -14.59 -6.06 -15.44
CA ALA A 369 -13.81 -6.41 -16.63
C ALA A 369 -12.35 -5.93 -16.58
N MET A 370 -12.08 -4.88 -15.80
CA MET A 370 -10.74 -4.32 -15.61
C MET A 370 -9.89 -5.10 -14.61
N ALA A 371 -10.46 -6.10 -13.91
CA ALA A 371 -9.67 -6.93 -13.02
C ALA A 371 -8.69 -7.77 -13.85
N ASP A 372 -7.42 -7.69 -13.48
CA ASP A 372 -6.35 -8.48 -14.08
C ASP A 372 -6.30 -9.92 -13.56
N GLY A 373 -6.92 -10.18 -12.39
CA GLY A 373 -7.05 -11.53 -11.84
C GLY A 373 -5.72 -12.17 -11.45
N LYS A 374 -4.69 -11.36 -11.18
CA LYS A 374 -3.34 -11.85 -10.88
C LYS A 374 -3.32 -12.64 -9.56
N PRO A 375 -2.56 -13.75 -9.49
CA PRO A 375 -2.43 -14.56 -8.27
C PRO A 375 -2.01 -13.73 -7.06
N CYS A 376 -2.66 -14.00 -5.93
CA CYS A 376 -2.53 -13.27 -4.68
C CYS A 376 -1.62 -14.00 -3.69
N PHE A 377 -0.65 -13.29 -3.11
CA PHE A 377 0.35 -13.81 -2.18
C PHE A 377 0.33 -13.04 -0.86
N ALA A 378 0.65 -13.74 0.22
CA ALA A 378 0.98 -13.19 1.54
C ALA A 378 2.49 -13.22 1.71
N ARG A 379 3.05 -12.42 2.63
CA ARG A 379 4.38 -12.72 3.18
C ARG A 379 4.25 -13.75 4.28
N LEU A 380 5.19 -14.68 4.38
CA LEU A 380 5.20 -15.65 5.48
C LEU A 380 5.23 -14.93 6.83
N SER A 381 6.00 -13.85 6.97
CA SER A 381 6.05 -13.00 8.17
C SER A 381 4.84 -12.09 8.39
N GLY A 382 3.77 -12.17 7.58
CA GLY A 382 2.60 -11.30 7.74
C GLY A 382 1.89 -11.51 9.09
N GLU A 383 1.39 -10.43 9.69
CA GLU A 383 0.76 -10.51 11.00
C GLU A 383 -0.64 -11.15 10.94
N ASP A 384 -0.99 -11.86 11.99
CA ASP A 384 -2.33 -12.43 12.18
C ASP A 384 -3.32 -11.35 12.66
N ASN A 385 -3.67 -10.41 11.80
CA ASN A 385 -4.77 -9.48 12.07
C ASN A 385 -5.98 -9.74 11.14
N SER A 386 -7.16 -9.24 11.52
CA SER A 386 -8.42 -9.59 10.84
C SER A 386 -8.48 -9.16 9.37
N ASN A 387 -7.65 -8.19 8.97
CA ASN A 387 -7.67 -7.61 7.63
C ASN A 387 -6.53 -8.13 6.74
N GLU A 388 -5.46 -8.67 7.33
CA GLU A 388 -4.29 -9.11 6.60
C GLU A 388 -4.45 -10.48 5.95
N TYR A 389 -3.74 -10.65 4.84
CA TYR A 389 -3.55 -11.91 4.16
C TYR A 389 -2.33 -12.58 4.81
N SER A 390 -2.58 -13.39 5.86
CA SER A 390 -1.55 -14.05 6.69
C SER A 390 -1.46 -15.56 6.45
N LEU A 391 -0.41 -16.24 6.95
CA LEU A 391 -0.27 -17.70 6.88
C LEU A 391 -1.50 -18.42 7.43
N LYS A 392 -2.02 -17.99 8.58
CA LYS A 392 -3.19 -18.61 9.20
C LYS A 392 -4.44 -18.46 8.34
N LYS A 393 -4.64 -17.30 7.70
CA LYS A 393 -5.76 -17.07 6.78
C LYS A 393 -5.60 -17.90 5.51
N VAL A 394 -4.38 -18.00 4.98
CA VAL A 394 -4.00 -18.86 3.84
C VAL A 394 -4.35 -20.32 4.12
N ILE A 395 -3.89 -20.87 5.24
CA ILE A 395 -4.18 -22.26 5.65
C ILE A 395 -5.68 -22.47 5.88
N ARG A 396 -6.35 -21.53 6.57
CA ARG A 396 -7.75 -21.69 6.98
C ARG A 396 -8.73 -21.59 5.82
N ASN A 397 -8.56 -20.59 4.96
CA ASN A 397 -9.58 -20.22 3.98
C ASN A 397 -9.23 -20.70 2.58
N TYR A 398 -7.96 -20.65 2.20
CA TYR A 398 -7.57 -20.79 0.80
C TYR A 398 -7.00 -22.18 0.48
N ALA A 399 -6.18 -22.74 1.36
CA ALA A 399 -5.61 -24.06 1.13
C ALA A 399 -6.66 -25.19 1.26
N LYS A 400 -7.62 -25.06 2.18
CA LYS A 400 -8.58 -26.12 2.58
C LYS A 400 -9.90 -26.13 1.81
N THR A 401 -9.96 -25.53 0.62
CA THR A 401 -11.16 -25.65 -0.22
C THR A 401 -11.23 -27.06 -0.81
N ASN A 402 -11.92 -27.95 -0.08
CA ASN A 402 -11.95 -29.39 -0.34
C ASN A 402 -13.00 -29.83 -1.37
N LYS A 403 -13.75 -28.91 -1.97
CA LYS A 403 -14.80 -29.27 -2.93
C LYS A 403 -14.31 -29.02 -4.35
N ALA A 404 -14.13 -30.10 -5.10
CA ALA A 404 -14.15 -30.03 -6.54
C ALA A 404 -15.49 -29.41 -6.97
N VAL A 405 -15.44 -28.46 -7.89
CA VAL A 405 -16.66 -27.83 -8.43
C VAL A 405 -17.39 -28.88 -9.24
N SER A 406 -18.64 -29.17 -8.87
CA SER A 406 -19.44 -30.15 -9.60
C SER A 406 -19.90 -29.59 -10.95
N LYS A 407 -20.33 -30.47 -11.87
CA LYS A 407 -20.90 -30.03 -13.15
C LYS A 407 -22.14 -29.18 -12.94
N GLU A 408 -22.97 -29.56 -11.98
CA GLU A 408 -24.20 -28.87 -11.60
C GLU A 408 -23.88 -27.48 -11.02
N GLU A 409 -22.91 -27.38 -10.11
CA GLU A 409 -22.48 -26.08 -9.56
C GLU A 409 -21.92 -25.16 -10.65
N CYS A 410 -21.12 -25.70 -11.58
CA CYS A 410 -20.62 -24.93 -12.72
C CYS A 410 -21.77 -24.44 -13.62
N LEU A 411 -22.75 -25.30 -13.91
CA LEU A 411 -23.93 -24.97 -14.71
C LEU A 411 -24.80 -23.90 -14.04
N ASP A 412 -25.06 -24.03 -12.75
CA ASP A 412 -25.89 -23.09 -12.00
C ASP A 412 -25.25 -21.70 -11.96
N ASN A 413 -23.93 -21.65 -11.75
CA ASN A 413 -23.19 -20.39 -11.83
C ASN A 413 -23.20 -19.80 -13.25
N LEU A 414 -22.97 -20.62 -14.29
CA LEU A 414 -23.00 -20.14 -15.67
C LEU A 414 -24.38 -19.60 -16.05
N ARG A 415 -25.47 -20.27 -15.66
CA ARG A 415 -26.84 -19.78 -15.84
C ARG A 415 -27.09 -18.50 -15.07
N HIS A 416 -26.64 -18.42 -13.81
CA HIS A 416 -26.81 -17.23 -12.99
C HIS A 416 -26.17 -15.99 -13.62
N TYR A 417 -24.90 -16.10 -14.03
CA TYR A 417 -24.17 -14.98 -14.65
C TYR A 417 -24.57 -14.74 -16.12
N GLY A 418 -25.01 -15.79 -16.84
CA GLY A 418 -25.45 -15.72 -18.23
C GLY A 418 -26.87 -15.18 -18.42
N ALA A 419 -27.76 -15.32 -17.43
CA ALA A 419 -29.18 -15.00 -17.61
C ALA A 419 -29.46 -13.51 -17.87
N ASN A 420 -28.66 -12.59 -17.32
CA ASN A 420 -28.88 -11.14 -17.45
C ASN A 420 -27.59 -10.29 -17.30
N PRO A 421 -26.53 -10.55 -18.09
CA PRO A 421 -25.26 -9.81 -17.98
C PRO A 421 -25.41 -8.31 -18.28
N SER A 422 -26.41 -7.93 -19.07
CA SER A 422 -26.70 -6.53 -19.41
C SER A 422 -27.18 -5.71 -18.20
N ARG A 423 -27.73 -6.34 -17.14
CA ARG A 423 -28.11 -5.63 -15.90
C ARG A 423 -26.92 -4.98 -15.20
N SER A 424 -25.72 -5.53 -15.36
CA SER A 424 -24.48 -4.97 -14.83
C SER A 424 -23.58 -4.43 -15.94
N LEU A 425 -24.15 -4.17 -17.13
CA LEU A 425 -23.40 -3.74 -18.33
C LEU A 425 -22.18 -4.61 -18.61
N PHE A 426 -22.33 -5.93 -18.44
CA PHE A 426 -21.25 -6.92 -18.63
C PHE A 426 -20.04 -6.74 -17.71
N SER A 427 -20.19 -6.06 -16.55
CA SER A 427 -19.06 -5.91 -15.62
C SER A 427 -18.46 -7.24 -15.17
N SER A 428 -19.27 -8.31 -15.17
CA SER A 428 -18.87 -9.67 -14.77
C SER A 428 -18.45 -10.56 -15.94
N ILE A 429 -18.09 -9.99 -17.11
CA ILE A 429 -17.72 -10.77 -18.31
C ILE A 429 -16.59 -11.77 -18.06
N SER A 430 -15.62 -11.41 -17.22
CA SER A 430 -14.53 -12.32 -16.83
C SER A 430 -15.06 -13.56 -16.12
N ILE A 431 -16.06 -13.42 -15.24
CA ILE A 431 -16.70 -14.54 -14.55
C ILE A 431 -17.46 -15.43 -15.54
N ILE A 432 -18.17 -14.83 -16.49
CA ILE A 432 -18.86 -15.56 -17.56
C ILE A 432 -17.85 -16.40 -18.35
N ASN A 433 -16.74 -15.80 -18.80
CA ASN A 433 -15.69 -16.52 -19.53
C ASN A 433 -15.09 -17.67 -18.73
N ILE A 434 -14.84 -17.46 -17.42
CA ILE A 434 -14.36 -18.52 -16.55
C ILE A 434 -15.33 -19.71 -16.53
N TYR A 435 -16.63 -19.47 -16.35
CA TYR A 435 -17.60 -20.57 -16.30
C TYR A 435 -17.89 -21.20 -17.67
N LEU A 436 -17.79 -20.45 -18.77
CA LEU A 436 -17.83 -21.02 -20.12
C LEU A 436 -16.65 -21.99 -20.35
N ALA A 437 -15.44 -21.58 -20.01
CA ALA A 437 -14.25 -22.43 -20.13
C ALA A 437 -14.35 -23.66 -19.22
N ARG A 438 -14.76 -23.49 -17.95
CA ARG A 438 -14.99 -24.62 -17.03
C ARG A 438 -16.05 -25.60 -17.54
N ALA A 439 -17.17 -25.11 -18.04
CA ALA A 439 -18.21 -25.97 -18.60
C ALA A 439 -17.65 -26.84 -19.73
N ARG A 440 -16.83 -26.27 -20.62
CA ARG A 440 -16.12 -27.04 -21.65
C ARG A 440 -15.12 -28.04 -21.08
N GLN A 441 -14.30 -27.62 -20.12
CA GLN A 441 -13.35 -28.51 -19.42
C GLN A 441 -14.06 -29.72 -18.80
N LEU A 442 -15.29 -29.55 -18.31
CA LEU A 442 -16.15 -30.59 -17.73
C LEU A 442 -16.98 -31.38 -18.76
N GLY A 443 -16.84 -31.08 -20.05
CA GLY A 443 -17.56 -31.74 -21.14
C GLY A 443 -19.05 -31.39 -21.22
N ILE A 444 -19.45 -30.23 -20.71
CA ILE A 444 -20.79 -29.69 -20.88
C ILE A 444 -20.89 -29.04 -22.26
N ASN A 445 -21.94 -29.38 -23.01
CA ASN A 445 -22.23 -28.75 -24.29
C ASN A 445 -22.89 -27.39 -24.07
N LEU A 446 -22.16 -26.32 -24.40
CA LEU A 446 -22.63 -24.94 -24.26
C LEU A 446 -23.91 -24.64 -25.07
N ARG A 447 -24.16 -25.37 -26.17
CA ARG A 447 -25.36 -25.17 -26.98
C ARG A 447 -26.66 -25.49 -26.23
N ASP A 448 -26.57 -26.31 -25.19
CA ASP A 448 -27.71 -26.75 -24.40
C ASP A 448 -28.06 -25.75 -23.28
N ILE A 449 -27.40 -24.59 -23.25
CA ILE A 449 -27.60 -23.53 -22.24
C ILE A 449 -28.26 -22.32 -22.93
N PRO A 450 -29.59 -22.14 -22.80
CA PRO A 450 -30.30 -21.05 -23.48
C PRO A 450 -29.83 -19.65 -23.07
N GLU A 451 -29.43 -19.48 -21.81
CA GLU A 451 -29.04 -18.19 -21.23
C GLU A 451 -27.83 -17.55 -21.93
N ILE A 452 -26.96 -18.36 -22.54
CA ILE A 452 -25.74 -17.85 -23.19
C ILE A 452 -25.92 -17.59 -24.69
N GLN A 453 -27.07 -17.94 -25.27
CA GLN A 453 -27.35 -17.75 -26.70
C GLN A 453 -27.58 -16.27 -27.07
N SER A 454 -27.98 -15.42 -26.12
CA SER A 454 -28.22 -13.99 -26.35
C SER A 454 -27.02 -13.09 -26.03
N LEU A 455 -25.89 -13.64 -25.55
CA LEU A 455 -24.78 -12.84 -25.01
C LEU A 455 -24.25 -11.79 -26.00
N GLU A 456 -24.12 -12.12 -27.28
CA GLU A 456 -23.62 -11.19 -28.30
C GLU A 456 -24.54 -9.99 -28.51
N LYS A 457 -25.84 -10.26 -28.58
CA LYS A 457 -26.84 -9.20 -28.70
C LYS A 457 -26.88 -8.34 -27.44
N ASP A 458 -26.89 -8.96 -26.27
CA ASP A 458 -26.95 -8.26 -24.98
C ASP A 458 -25.68 -7.42 -24.74
N PHE A 459 -24.53 -7.92 -25.20
CA PHE A 459 -23.25 -7.21 -25.14
C PHE A 459 -23.29 -5.95 -26.00
N GLN A 460 -23.73 -6.07 -27.25
CA GLN A 460 -23.79 -4.93 -28.16
C GLN A 460 -24.74 -3.83 -27.64
N GLN A 461 -25.87 -4.21 -27.07
CA GLN A 461 -26.79 -3.26 -26.43
C GLN A 461 -26.19 -2.61 -25.18
N SER A 462 -25.38 -3.33 -24.41
CA SER A 462 -24.67 -2.77 -23.26
C SER A 462 -23.60 -1.77 -23.70
N MET A 463 -22.92 -2.03 -24.82
CA MET A 463 -21.95 -1.10 -25.42
C MET A 463 -22.62 0.21 -25.86
N ASP A 464 -23.83 0.15 -26.40
CA ASP A 464 -24.61 1.35 -26.77
C ASP A 464 -24.86 2.28 -25.57
N ILE A 465 -25.00 1.74 -24.35
CA ILE A 465 -25.12 2.56 -23.14
C ILE A 465 -23.84 3.35 -22.84
N PHE A 466 -22.67 2.77 -23.09
CA PHE A 466 -21.41 3.52 -22.93
C PHE A 466 -21.24 4.60 -23.99
N TYR A 467 -21.66 4.35 -25.24
CA TYR A 467 -21.70 5.38 -26.27
C TYR A 467 -22.69 6.50 -25.93
N LEU A 468 -23.78 6.21 -25.22
CA LEU A 468 -24.68 7.23 -24.68
C LEU A 468 -23.96 8.14 -23.66
N TYR A 469 -23.16 7.58 -22.76
CA TYR A 469 -22.34 8.40 -21.85
C TYR A 469 -21.33 9.28 -22.59
N LEU A 470 -20.74 8.77 -23.68
CA LEU A 470 -19.86 9.57 -24.53
C LEU A 470 -20.62 10.69 -25.26
N LEU A 471 -21.87 10.48 -25.66
CA LEU A 471 -22.73 11.53 -26.21
C LEU A 471 -23.09 12.60 -25.18
N PHE A 472 -23.24 12.25 -23.89
CA PHE A 472 -23.36 13.25 -22.83
C PHE A 472 -22.09 14.10 -22.66
N SER A 473 -20.93 13.63 -23.13
CA SER A 473 -19.68 14.41 -23.14
C SER A 473 -19.58 15.39 -24.32
N THR A 474 -20.43 15.24 -25.34
CA THR A 474 -20.30 15.98 -26.60
C THR A 474 -21.57 16.67 -27.09
N HIS A 475 -22.70 15.98 -27.20
CA HIS A 475 -23.83 16.46 -28.00
C HIS A 475 -25.17 16.47 -27.28
N ILE A 476 -25.31 15.75 -26.17
CA ILE A 476 -26.56 15.68 -25.41
C ILE A 476 -26.35 16.30 -24.03
N VAL A 477 -27.19 17.26 -23.65
CA VAL A 477 -27.14 17.93 -22.34
C VAL A 477 -28.52 17.94 -21.69
N ALA A 478 -28.57 18.18 -20.38
CA ALA A 478 -29.83 18.42 -19.69
C ALA A 478 -30.50 19.69 -20.24
N LYS A 479 -31.81 19.63 -20.49
CA LYS A 479 -32.58 20.74 -21.04
C LYS A 479 -32.63 21.91 -20.06
N LYS A 480 -32.31 23.13 -20.54
CA LYS A 480 -32.34 24.34 -19.72
C LYS A 480 -33.75 24.68 -19.24
N GLY A 481 -33.86 25.23 -18.03
CA GLY A 481 -35.13 25.74 -17.46
C GLY A 481 -35.88 24.79 -16.53
N ILE A 482 -35.30 23.63 -16.19
CA ILE A 482 -35.94 22.65 -15.29
C ILE A 482 -35.30 22.58 -13.90
N LYS A 483 -34.34 23.46 -13.59
CA LYS A 483 -33.71 23.60 -12.26
C LYS A 483 -34.61 24.32 -11.23
N GLU A 484 -35.86 24.59 -11.57
CA GLU A 484 -36.86 25.28 -10.74
C GLU A 484 -37.93 24.32 -10.20
N LEU A 485 -37.75 23.00 -10.33
CA LEU A 485 -38.67 22.02 -9.77
C LEU A 485 -38.69 22.10 -8.23
N SER A 486 -39.88 21.90 -7.65
CA SER A 486 -40.00 21.78 -6.20
C SER A 486 -39.37 20.45 -5.72
N TYR A 487 -39.03 20.37 -4.44
CA TYR A 487 -38.50 19.12 -3.85
C TYR A 487 -39.45 17.91 -4.04
N GLU A 488 -40.77 18.14 -4.00
CA GLU A 488 -41.78 17.10 -4.26
C GLU A 488 -41.74 16.63 -5.73
N ASP A 489 -41.51 17.56 -6.66
CA ASP A 489 -41.36 17.25 -8.08
C ASP A 489 -40.04 16.54 -8.40
N GLU A 490 -38.95 16.85 -7.68
CA GLU A 490 -37.67 16.15 -7.83
C GLU A 490 -37.78 14.67 -7.44
N ASN A 491 -38.45 14.37 -6.32
CA ASN A 491 -38.68 12.98 -5.89
C ASN A 491 -39.58 12.24 -6.89
N THR A 492 -40.67 12.89 -7.33
CA THR A 492 -41.59 12.31 -8.33
C THR A 492 -40.85 11.99 -9.64
N LEU A 493 -39.96 12.88 -10.08
CA LEU A 493 -39.17 12.64 -11.29
C LEU A 493 -38.20 11.47 -11.13
N GLY A 494 -37.58 11.30 -9.95
CA GLY A 494 -36.75 10.13 -9.66
C GLY A 494 -37.52 8.83 -9.89
N ASP A 495 -38.74 8.75 -9.35
CA ASP A 495 -39.63 7.60 -9.50
C ASP A 495 -40.06 7.42 -10.98
N GLU A 496 -40.43 8.49 -11.68
CA GLU A 496 -40.79 8.46 -13.11
C GLU A 496 -39.61 7.97 -13.99
N MET A 497 -38.37 8.36 -13.66
CA MET A 497 -37.17 7.92 -14.37
C MET A 497 -36.86 6.44 -14.10
N GLU A 498 -36.98 5.97 -12.87
CA GLU A 498 -36.86 4.54 -12.56
C GLU A 498 -37.95 3.73 -13.28
N GLU A 499 -39.19 4.24 -13.26
CA GLU A 499 -40.32 3.61 -13.92
C GLU A 499 -40.20 3.62 -15.45
N HIS A 500 -39.67 4.64 -16.12
CA HIS A 500 -39.74 4.68 -17.59
C HIS A 500 -38.39 4.58 -18.29
N LEU A 501 -37.30 4.84 -17.57
CA LEU A 501 -35.94 4.96 -18.10
C LEU A 501 -34.92 4.11 -17.33
N SER A 502 -35.35 3.16 -16.48
CA SER A 502 -34.43 2.14 -15.95
C SER A 502 -33.69 1.42 -17.07
N LEU A 503 -32.46 0.96 -16.77
CA LEU A 503 -31.59 0.32 -17.77
C LEU A 503 -32.32 -0.76 -18.58
N GLN A 504 -33.07 -1.64 -17.93
CA GLN A 504 -33.81 -2.72 -18.61
C GLN A 504 -34.86 -2.19 -19.61
N LYS A 505 -35.55 -1.10 -19.28
CA LYS A 505 -36.55 -0.48 -20.15
C LYS A 505 -35.88 0.21 -21.34
N ILE A 506 -34.73 0.85 -21.13
CA ILE A 506 -33.94 1.43 -22.23
C ILE A 506 -33.39 0.36 -23.17
N LEU A 507 -32.81 -0.73 -22.65
CA LEU A 507 -32.33 -1.84 -23.48
C LEU A 507 -33.47 -2.45 -24.31
N LYS A 508 -34.65 -2.61 -23.71
CA LYS A 508 -35.86 -3.07 -24.42
C LYS A 508 -36.31 -2.08 -25.51
N LYS A 509 -36.29 -0.78 -25.22
CA LYS A 509 -36.60 0.27 -26.22
C LYS A 509 -35.61 0.23 -27.37
N LEU A 510 -34.30 0.13 -27.10
CA LEU A 510 -33.25 0.00 -28.11
C LEU A 510 -33.46 -1.22 -29.01
N GLN A 511 -33.83 -2.35 -28.41
CA GLN A 511 -34.17 -3.56 -29.17
C GLN A 511 -35.37 -3.37 -30.11
N GLN A 512 -36.33 -2.52 -29.73
CA GLN A 512 -37.54 -2.27 -30.50
C GLN A 512 -37.36 -1.17 -31.57
N SER A 513 -36.40 -0.27 -31.37
CA SER A 513 -36.27 0.96 -32.17
C SER A 513 -35.32 0.87 -33.35
N ASP A 514 -34.58 -0.24 -33.52
CA ASP A 514 -33.51 -0.40 -34.53
C ASP A 514 -32.52 0.79 -34.52
N ILE A 515 -32.20 1.28 -33.33
CA ILE A 515 -31.28 2.40 -33.11
C ILE A 515 -29.95 1.84 -32.63
N SER A 516 -28.86 2.12 -33.35
CA SER A 516 -27.49 1.95 -32.85
C SER A 516 -26.96 3.27 -32.28
N ILE A 517 -26.68 3.29 -30.97
CA ILE A 517 -26.10 4.48 -30.34
C ILE A 517 -24.64 4.66 -30.78
N ARG A 518 -23.91 3.56 -30.99
CA ARG A 518 -22.56 3.58 -31.59
C ARG A 518 -22.52 4.33 -32.91
N ASP A 519 -23.45 4.04 -33.82
CA ASP A 519 -23.50 4.71 -35.14
C ASP A 519 -23.83 6.19 -35.00
N ILE A 520 -24.73 6.54 -34.08
CA ILE A 520 -25.06 7.94 -33.78
C ILE A 520 -23.87 8.68 -33.16
N TYR A 521 -23.11 8.04 -32.27
CA TYR A 521 -21.88 8.60 -31.71
C TYR A 521 -20.84 8.92 -32.79
N ASN A 522 -20.70 8.04 -33.79
CA ASN A 522 -19.80 8.27 -34.92
C ASN A 522 -20.31 9.32 -35.92
N ASN A 523 -21.61 9.63 -35.90
CA ASN A 523 -22.24 10.64 -36.77
C ASN A 523 -23.33 11.46 -36.02
N PRO A 524 -22.93 12.34 -35.08
CA PRO A 524 -23.83 12.95 -34.10
C PRO A 524 -24.55 14.20 -34.64
N THR A 525 -25.30 14.04 -35.72
CA THR A 525 -26.17 15.10 -36.26
C THR A 525 -27.31 15.41 -35.29
N ALA A 526 -27.91 16.60 -35.40
CA ALA A 526 -29.10 16.96 -34.60
C ALA A 526 -30.23 15.93 -34.75
N GLU A 527 -30.49 15.47 -35.98
CA GLU A 527 -31.50 14.44 -36.26
C GLU A 527 -31.17 13.11 -35.56
N ASN A 528 -29.92 12.67 -35.63
CA ASN A 528 -29.50 11.41 -35.01
C ASN A 528 -29.55 11.50 -33.47
N CYS A 529 -29.06 12.59 -32.88
CA CYS A 529 -29.16 12.83 -31.44
C CYS A 529 -30.64 12.93 -30.99
N GLN A 530 -31.53 13.47 -31.81
CA GLN A 530 -32.96 13.56 -31.50
C GLN A 530 -33.61 12.17 -31.38
N LYS A 531 -33.14 11.15 -32.12
CA LYS A 531 -33.61 9.76 -31.96
C LYS A 531 -33.33 9.25 -30.55
N ILE A 532 -32.14 9.53 -30.01
CA ILE A 532 -31.75 9.16 -28.64
C ILE A 532 -32.55 9.97 -27.61
N ILE A 533 -32.69 11.28 -27.80
CA ILE A 533 -33.49 12.12 -26.91
C ILE A 533 -34.94 11.62 -26.84
N THR A 534 -35.49 11.15 -27.96
CA THR A 534 -36.83 10.54 -28.02
C THR A 534 -36.91 9.24 -27.21
N LEU A 535 -35.87 8.39 -27.24
CA LEU A 535 -35.79 7.19 -26.39
C LEU A 535 -35.80 7.53 -24.89
N LEU A 536 -35.15 8.65 -24.53
CA LEU A 536 -35.04 9.19 -23.17
C LEU A 536 -36.22 10.07 -22.75
N THR A 537 -37.22 10.27 -23.60
CA THR A 537 -38.41 11.08 -23.30
C THR A 537 -39.40 10.28 -22.45
N LEU A 538 -39.90 10.92 -21.40
CA LEU A 538 -40.92 10.35 -20.50
C LEU A 538 -42.32 10.41 -21.14
N PRO A 539 -43.24 9.49 -20.79
CA PRO A 539 -44.60 9.48 -21.31
C PRO A 539 -45.38 10.78 -21.10
N ALA A 540 -46.44 10.98 -21.90
CA ALA A 540 -47.20 12.22 -21.91
C ALA A 540 -47.87 12.60 -20.57
N HIS A 541 -48.11 11.62 -19.70
CA HIS A 541 -48.72 11.82 -18.38
C HIS A 541 -47.72 12.26 -17.30
N CYS A 542 -46.41 12.15 -17.56
CA CYS A 542 -45.38 12.65 -16.67
C CYS A 542 -45.30 14.17 -16.72
N LYS A 543 -44.94 14.80 -15.60
CA LYS A 543 -44.88 16.27 -15.49
C LYS A 543 -43.81 16.86 -16.41
N VAL A 544 -42.69 16.17 -16.54
CA VAL A 544 -41.57 16.56 -17.40
C VAL A 544 -41.38 15.47 -18.46
N GLN A 545 -41.69 15.77 -19.72
CA GLN A 545 -41.54 14.80 -20.80
C GLN A 545 -40.10 14.76 -21.33
N GLN A 546 -39.57 15.90 -21.75
CA GLN A 546 -38.26 16.00 -22.39
C GLN A 546 -37.19 16.46 -21.39
N LEU A 547 -36.30 15.54 -21.02
CA LEU A 547 -35.22 15.77 -20.04
C LEU A 547 -33.93 16.34 -20.67
N PHE A 548 -33.68 16.02 -21.94
CA PHE A 548 -32.42 16.29 -22.61
C PHE A 548 -32.62 17.04 -23.93
N GLU A 549 -31.60 17.77 -24.36
CA GLU A 549 -31.55 18.51 -25.62
C GLU A 549 -30.21 18.34 -26.35
N TYR A 550 -30.24 18.56 -27.67
CA TYR A 550 -29.05 18.54 -28.51
C TYR A 550 -28.32 19.88 -28.45
N VAL A 551 -26.99 19.84 -28.44
CA VAL A 551 -26.13 21.02 -28.56
C VAL A 551 -25.05 20.79 -29.61
N GLU A 552 -24.87 21.79 -30.48
CA GLU A 552 -23.88 21.76 -31.55
C GLU A 552 -22.50 22.25 -31.07
N GLU A 553 -22.47 23.25 -30.17
CA GLU A 553 -21.22 23.93 -29.80
C GLU A 553 -20.32 23.09 -28.86
N PRO A 554 -18.99 23.10 -29.05
CA PRO A 554 -18.05 22.63 -28.05
C PRO A 554 -18.13 23.47 -26.77
N LEU A 555 -17.99 22.82 -25.60
CA LEU A 555 -18.00 23.52 -24.32
C LEU A 555 -16.93 24.61 -24.24
N LYS A 556 -17.31 25.76 -23.67
CA LYS A 556 -16.37 26.73 -23.12
C LYS A 556 -15.86 26.22 -21.77
N GLU A 557 -14.64 26.59 -21.43
CA GLU A 557 -13.75 26.02 -20.41
C GLU A 557 -14.35 25.36 -19.15
N PRO A 558 -13.68 24.32 -18.62
CA PRO A 558 -14.21 23.44 -17.57
C PRO A 558 -14.46 24.12 -16.21
N SER A 559 -15.59 23.78 -15.57
CA SER A 559 -15.87 24.10 -14.15
C SER A 559 -15.01 23.26 -13.18
N LYS A 560 -14.74 23.76 -11.97
CA LYS A 560 -13.75 23.16 -11.03
C LYS A 560 -14.17 21.87 -10.31
N TYR A 561 -15.40 21.38 -10.47
CA TYR A 561 -15.91 20.23 -9.70
C TYR A 561 -15.48 18.87 -10.29
N LYS A 562 -15.02 17.91 -9.48
CA LYS A 562 -14.41 16.63 -9.92
C LYS A 562 -15.19 15.36 -9.47
N GLN A 563 -16.53 15.40 -9.42
CA GLN A 563 -17.28 14.36 -8.71
C GLN A 563 -17.36 13.03 -9.46
N LEU A 564 -17.66 13.03 -10.77
CA LEU A 564 -17.82 11.80 -11.55
C LEU A 564 -16.50 11.01 -11.70
N GLU A 565 -15.36 11.71 -11.70
CA GLU A 565 -14.03 11.11 -11.87
C GLU A 565 -13.71 10.07 -10.80
N THR A 566 -14.21 10.22 -9.58
CA THR A 566 -13.99 9.28 -8.49
C THR A 566 -15.02 8.14 -8.45
N GLN A 567 -16.07 8.24 -9.25
CA GLN A 567 -17.28 7.40 -9.18
C GLN A 567 -17.51 6.56 -10.44
N TRP A 568 -16.80 6.84 -11.54
CA TRP A 568 -16.99 6.18 -12.84
C TRP A 568 -16.92 4.64 -12.77
N GLY A 569 -16.09 4.07 -11.88
CA GLY A 569 -15.97 2.62 -11.71
C GLY A 569 -17.25 1.95 -11.21
N TYR A 570 -18.13 2.68 -10.52
CA TYR A 570 -19.45 2.19 -10.15
C TYR A 570 -20.48 2.38 -11.27
N MET A 571 -20.38 3.48 -12.02
CA MET A 571 -21.22 3.75 -13.19
C MET A 571 -21.12 2.62 -14.22
N VAL A 572 -19.90 2.18 -14.57
CA VAL A 572 -19.70 1.10 -15.56
C VAL A 572 -20.15 -0.28 -15.07
N ARG A 573 -20.55 -0.40 -13.80
CA ARG A 573 -21.06 -1.63 -13.19
C ARG A 573 -22.57 -1.61 -12.98
N ASN A 574 -23.22 -0.46 -13.21
CA ASN A 574 -24.64 -0.23 -12.97
C ASN A 574 -25.10 -0.71 -11.57
N VAL A 575 -24.45 -0.23 -10.50
CA VAL A 575 -24.74 -0.66 -9.11
C VAL A 575 -25.48 0.41 -8.32
N SER A 576 -26.53 0.04 -7.58
CA SER A 576 -27.28 0.88 -6.62
C SER A 576 -27.31 2.39 -6.94
N SER A 577 -26.74 3.25 -6.10
CA SER A 577 -26.72 4.72 -6.29
C SER A 577 -25.97 5.23 -7.53
N TRP A 578 -25.37 4.31 -8.30
CA TRP A 578 -24.59 4.53 -9.51
C TRP A 578 -25.21 3.81 -10.72
N SER A 579 -26.49 3.50 -10.65
CA SER A 579 -27.23 2.92 -11.76
C SER A 579 -27.41 3.92 -12.91
N PHE A 580 -27.81 3.41 -14.06
CA PHE A 580 -28.07 4.17 -15.27
C PHE A 580 -29.11 5.27 -15.03
N GLU A 581 -30.23 4.96 -14.38
CA GLU A 581 -31.26 5.93 -14.04
C GLU A 581 -30.76 6.99 -13.03
N SER A 582 -29.95 6.59 -12.04
CA SER A 582 -29.29 7.55 -11.14
C SER A 582 -28.37 8.48 -11.94
N MET A 583 -27.59 7.94 -12.88
CA MET A 583 -26.73 8.74 -13.76
C MET A 583 -27.52 9.74 -14.60
N LEU A 584 -28.65 9.32 -15.18
CA LEU A 584 -29.54 10.23 -15.89
C LEU A 584 -30.06 11.33 -14.97
N TYR A 585 -30.51 10.98 -13.76
CA TYR A 585 -31.02 11.93 -12.76
C TYR A 585 -29.95 12.95 -12.33
N GLN A 586 -28.73 12.50 -12.04
CA GLN A 586 -27.62 13.37 -11.68
C GLN A 586 -27.20 14.29 -12.84
N THR A 587 -27.25 13.79 -14.08
CA THR A 587 -27.00 14.60 -15.28
C THR A 587 -28.08 15.67 -15.44
N TYR A 588 -29.33 15.26 -15.30
CA TYR A 588 -30.49 16.12 -15.40
C TYR A 588 -30.51 17.24 -14.35
N THR A 589 -30.26 16.92 -13.08
CA THR A 589 -30.19 17.91 -11.98
C THR A 589 -28.98 18.84 -12.09
N GLY A 590 -28.10 18.63 -13.07
CA GLY A 590 -26.88 19.40 -13.28
C GLY A 590 -25.79 19.09 -12.26
N ARG A 591 -25.91 17.98 -11.52
CA ARG A 591 -24.84 17.46 -10.66
C ARG A 591 -23.71 16.85 -11.48
N TYR A 592 -24.06 16.24 -12.62
CA TYR A 592 -23.10 15.91 -13.67
C TYR A 592 -23.32 16.80 -14.87
N GLU A 593 -22.28 17.55 -15.21
CA GLU A 593 -22.26 18.37 -16.40
C GLU A 593 -21.49 17.64 -17.50
N ARG A 594 -21.66 18.11 -18.74
CA ARG A 594 -20.94 17.56 -19.90
C ARG A 594 -19.41 17.49 -19.69
N VAL A 595 -18.82 18.43 -18.96
CA VAL A 595 -17.39 18.43 -18.59
C VAL A 595 -16.98 17.24 -17.73
N ASP A 596 -17.88 16.74 -16.86
CA ASP A 596 -17.61 15.57 -16.03
C ASP A 596 -17.48 14.32 -16.90
N PHE A 597 -18.39 14.15 -17.86
CA PHE A 597 -18.34 13.07 -18.84
C PHE A 597 -17.10 13.16 -19.74
N GLN A 598 -16.70 14.36 -20.18
CA GLN A 598 -15.47 14.55 -20.95
C GLN A 598 -14.22 14.08 -20.21
N ARG A 599 -14.15 14.32 -18.90
CA ARG A 599 -13.00 13.89 -18.09
C ARG A 599 -12.93 12.38 -17.91
N VAL A 600 -14.06 11.69 -17.86
CA VAL A 600 -14.09 10.23 -17.74
C VAL A 600 -14.06 9.52 -19.09
N ALA A 601 -14.33 10.22 -20.21
CA ALA A 601 -14.39 9.64 -21.55
C ALA A 601 -13.14 8.81 -21.91
N PRO A 602 -11.88 9.25 -21.67
CA PRO A 602 -10.71 8.40 -21.94
C PRO A 602 -10.69 7.10 -21.12
N LYS A 603 -11.11 7.15 -19.86
CA LYS A 603 -11.20 5.97 -18.98
C LYS A 603 -12.32 5.02 -19.44
N LEU A 604 -13.44 5.60 -19.89
CA LEU A 604 -14.57 4.85 -20.43
C LEU A 604 -14.23 4.15 -21.74
N LEU A 605 -13.53 4.83 -22.66
CA LEU A 605 -13.04 4.21 -23.90
C LEU A 605 -12.08 3.06 -23.62
N SER A 606 -11.11 3.24 -22.71
CA SER A 606 -10.22 2.15 -22.29
C SER A 606 -10.96 0.96 -21.64
N TYR A 607 -12.02 1.25 -20.88
CA TYR A 607 -12.91 0.21 -20.33
C TYR A 607 -13.65 -0.54 -21.44
N MET A 608 -14.23 0.18 -22.41
CA MET A 608 -14.93 -0.39 -23.57
C MET A 608 -14.01 -1.30 -24.40
N GLU A 609 -12.79 -0.86 -24.70
CA GLU A 609 -11.79 -1.68 -25.39
C GLU A 609 -11.46 -2.96 -24.62
N THR A 610 -11.33 -2.86 -23.29
CA THR A 610 -11.12 -4.03 -22.43
C THR A 610 -12.32 -4.97 -22.49
N LEU A 611 -13.54 -4.44 -22.44
CA LEU A 611 -14.77 -5.21 -22.52
C LEU A 611 -14.90 -5.95 -23.86
N GLU A 612 -14.61 -5.27 -24.98
CA GLU A 612 -14.57 -5.87 -26.32
C GLU A 612 -13.53 -6.99 -26.39
N LYS A 613 -12.31 -6.77 -25.89
CA LYS A 613 -11.27 -7.83 -25.82
C LYS A 613 -11.74 -9.05 -25.03
N ARG A 614 -12.38 -8.84 -23.87
CA ARG A 614 -12.94 -9.92 -23.05
C ARG A 614 -14.10 -10.62 -23.76
N PHE A 615 -14.89 -9.90 -24.53
CA PHE A 615 -16.00 -10.47 -25.29
C PHE A 615 -15.52 -11.32 -26.48
N LEU A 616 -14.41 -10.97 -27.12
CA LEU A 616 -13.77 -11.84 -28.12
C LEU A 616 -13.40 -13.21 -27.54
N VAL A 617 -12.97 -13.26 -26.27
CA VAL A 617 -12.74 -14.53 -25.57
C VAL A 617 -14.06 -15.29 -25.39
N THR A 618 -15.15 -14.60 -25.05
CA THR A 618 -16.49 -15.21 -24.98
C THR A 618 -16.89 -15.83 -26.31
N GLN A 619 -16.75 -15.11 -27.42
CA GLN A 619 -17.08 -15.61 -28.76
C GLN A 619 -16.22 -16.82 -29.13
N SER A 620 -14.90 -16.75 -28.88
CA SER A 620 -14.00 -17.88 -29.07
C SER A 620 -14.46 -19.10 -28.27
N LEU A 621 -14.83 -18.88 -27.00
CA LEU A 621 -15.29 -19.96 -26.13
C LEU A 621 -16.59 -20.61 -26.60
N LEU A 622 -17.51 -19.83 -27.19
CA LEU A 622 -18.81 -20.30 -27.70
C LEU A 622 -18.71 -21.03 -29.06
N GLN A 623 -17.80 -20.58 -29.94
CA GLN A 623 -17.65 -21.13 -31.28
C GLN A 623 -16.82 -22.41 -31.31
N ASP A 624 -15.80 -22.46 -30.46
CA ASP A 624 -14.80 -23.50 -30.51
C ASP A 624 -15.33 -24.81 -29.90
N SER A 625 -15.19 -25.89 -30.67
CA SER A 625 -15.64 -27.23 -30.30
C SER A 625 -14.57 -28.02 -29.54
N GLN A 626 -13.65 -27.37 -28.81
CA GLN A 626 -12.60 -28.13 -28.10
C GLN A 626 -13.21 -29.25 -27.27
N LYS A 627 -12.45 -30.34 -27.31
CA LYS A 627 -12.73 -31.54 -26.55
C LYS A 627 -12.62 -31.23 -25.05
N PRO A 628 -13.33 -31.98 -24.20
CA PRO A 628 -13.19 -31.91 -22.76
C PRO A 628 -11.72 -31.98 -22.33
N LEU A 629 -11.42 -31.41 -21.16
CA LEU A 629 -10.08 -31.46 -20.60
C LEU A 629 -9.65 -32.93 -20.43
N VAL A 630 -8.55 -33.32 -21.05
CA VAL A 630 -8.00 -34.68 -20.94
C VAL A 630 -6.85 -34.64 -19.94
N LEU A 631 -7.08 -35.19 -18.76
CA LEU A 631 -6.08 -35.36 -17.71
C LEU A 631 -5.63 -36.83 -17.65
N SER A 632 -4.40 -37.08 -17.18
CA SER A 632 -4.00 -38.43 -16.82
C SER A 632 -4.83 -38.92 -15.63
N ALA A 633 -4.86 -40.23 -15.38
CA ALA A 633 -5.60 -40.78 -14.23
C ALA A 633 -5.09 -40.19 -12.90
N GLU A 634 -3.78 -39.97 -12.79
CA GLU A 634 -3.13 -39.38 -11.62
C GLU A 634 -3.42 -37.89 -11.47
N ASP A 635 -3.49 -37.13 -12.57
CA ASP A 635 -3.84 -35.70 -12.51
C ASP A 635 -5.34 -35.51 -12.26
N LEU A 636 -6.18 -36.42 -12.75
CA LEU A 636 -7.60 -36.45 -12.43
C LEU A 636 -7.82 -36.72 -10.93
N ASP A 637 -7.03 -37.59 -10.31
CA ASP A 637 -7.07 -37.81 -8.85
C ASP A 637 -6.77 -36.52 -8.06
N LEU A 638 -5.87 -35.65 -8.54
CA LEU A 638 -5.61 -34.37 -7.89
C LEU A 638 -6.78 -33.38 -7.98
N VAL A 639 -7.68 -33.58 -8.93
CA VAL A 639 -8.92 -32.80 -9.11
C VAL A 639 -10.07 -33.42 -8.31
N GLU A 640 -10.26 -34.72 -8.38
CA GLU A 640 -11.35 -35.44 -7.70
C GLU A 640 -11.12 -35.58 -6.19
N ASN A 641 -9.86 -35.72 -5.77
CA ASN A 641 -9.42 -35.85 -4.38
C ASN A 641 -8.42 -34.75 -4.02
N PRO A 642 -8.86 -33.47 -4.01
CA PRO A 642 -7.97 -32.34 -3.84
C PRO A 642 -7.35 -32.32 -2.44
N LEU A 643 -6.05 -32.03 -2.38
CA LEU A 643 -5.29 -31.82 -1.15
C LEU A 643 -4.89 -30.34 -1.01
N PRO A 644 -4.78 -29.81 0.21
CA PRO A 644 -4.41 -28.42 0.43
C PRO A 644 -2.94 -28.19 0.09
N ILE A 645 -2.64 -27.13 -0.65
CA ILE A 645 -1.27 -26.74 -0.99
C ILE A 645 -1.02 -25.25 -0.72
N ILE A 646 0.22 -24.94 -0.35
CA ILE A 646 0.73 -23.57 -0.32
C ILE A 646 1.94 -23.52 -1.25
N LEU A 647 1.87 -22.66 -2.26
CA LEU A 647 2.99 -22.37 -3.14
C LEU A 647 3.87 -21.31 -2.46
N CYS A 648 5.16 -21.60 -2.33
CA CYS A 648 6.14 -20.69 -1.72
C CYS A 648 7.07 -20.13 -2.80
N TYR A 649 7.20 -18.81 -2.83
CA TYR A 649 8.02 -18.07 -3.79
C TYR A 649 9.00 -17.16 -3.04
N ASP A 650 10.29 -17.48 -3.11
CA ASP A 650 11.32 -16.81 -2.29
C ASP A 650 11.81 -15.48 -2.88
N GLN A 651 11.63 -15.25 -4.18
CA GLN A 651 12.14 -14.06 -4.85
C GLN A 651 11.15 -12.88 -4.75
N SER A 652 11.64 -11.66 -4.52
CA SER A 652 10.79 -10.47 -4.48
C SER A 652 10.59 -9.79 -5.85
N ARG A 653 11.48 -10.04 -6.81
CA ARG A 653 11.50 -9.30 -8.08
C ARG A 653 10.23 -9.37 -8.92
N HIS A 654 9.42 -10.43 -8.79
CA HIS A 654 8.20 -10.61 -9.58
C HIS A 654 6.90 -10.48 -8.78
N ILE A 655 6.98 -10.16 -7.49
CA ILE A 655 5.81 -9.91 -6.65
C ILE A 655 5.84 -8.46 -6.16
N ARG A 656 4.66 -7.83 -6.08
CA ARG A 656 4.50 -6.45 -5.62
C ARG A 656 3.32 -6.34 -4.67
N ILE A 657 3.40 -5.42 -3.72
CA ILE A 657 2.28 -5.13 -2.83
C ILE A 657 1.13 -4.51 -3.64
N PHE A 658 -0.02 -5.15 -3.60
CA PHE A 658 -1.27 -4.70 -4.21
C PHE A 658 -2.06 -3.83 -3.24
N SER A 659 -2.12 -4.22 -1.96
CA SER A 659 -2.83 -3.48 -0.91
C SER A 659 -2.05 -3.51 0.40
N MET A 660 -1.60 -2.33 0.85
CA MET A 660 -0.90 -2.18 2.13
C MET A 660 -1.77 -2.58 3.32
N GLY A 661 -3.04 -2.18 3.33
CA GLY A 661 -3.93 -2.40 4.47
C GLY A 661 -4.30 -3.88 4.67
N SER A 662 -4.15 -4.71 3.64
CA SER A 662 -4.38 -6.16 3.72
C SER A 662 -3.09 -6.97 3.57
N GLN A 663 -1.93 -6.32 3.43
CA GLN A 663 -0.65 -6.97 3.07
C GLN A 663 -0.81 -7.96 1.91
N GLU A 664 -1.64 -7.59 0.93
CA GLU A 664 -1.90 -8.41 -0.25
C GLU A 664 -0.83 -8.11 -1.29
N TYR A 665 -0.16 -9.15 -1.78
CA TYR A 665 0.82 -9.04 -2.86
C TYR A 665 0.32 -9.75 -4.12
N ARG A 666 0.73 -9.29 -5.29
CA ARG A 666 0.38 -9.89 -6.58
C ARG A 666 1.59 -10.05 -7.46
N THR A 667 1.59 -11.12 -8.26
CA THR A 667 2.63 -11.34 -9.27
C THR A 667 2.57 -10.25 -10.34
N GLN A 668 3.68 -10.01 -11.03
CA GLN A 668 3.73 -9.10 -12.19
C GLN A 668 3.78 -9.85 -13.51
N LYS A 669 4.09 -11.15 -13.47
CA LYS A 669 4.15 -12.07 -14.59
C LYS A 669 3.69 -13.48 -14.13
N PRO A 670 3.41 -14.40 -15.07
CA PRO A 670 3.30 -15.83 -14.76
C PRO A 670 4.56 -16.36 -14.05
N LEU A 671 4.37 -17.23 -13.07
CA LEU A 671 5.45 -17.89 -12.31
C LEU A 671 5.50 -19.38 -12.64
N LYS A 672 6.65 -19.89 -13.05
CA LYS A 672 6.80 -21.29 -13.47
C LYS A 672 7.13 -22.21 -12.29
N LEU A 673 6.38 -23.30 -12.15
CA LEU A 673 6.58 -24.30 -11.11
C LEU A 673 7.86 -25.12 -11.39
N GLY A 674 8.70 -25.32 -10.37
CA GLY A 674 10.00 -25.97 -10.47
C GLY A 674 11.15 -25.03 -10.88
N GLU A 675 10.84 -23.83 -11.37
CA GLU A 675 11.83 -22.80 -11.72
C GLU A 675 11.72 -21.58 -10.77
N ASP A 676 10.59 -20.86 -10.85
CA ASP A 676 10.28 -19.72 -9.98
C ASP A 676 9.76 -20.21 -8.63
N ILE A 677 8.77 -21.12 -8.64
CA ILE A 677 8.18 -21.71 -7.43
C ILE A 677 8.84 -23.05 -7.19
N GLN A 678 9.77 -23.08 -6.24
CA GLN A 678 10.58 -24.27 -5.93
C GLN A 678 10.11 -24.99 -4.67
N THR A 679 9.25 -24.37 -3.84
CA THR A 679 8.77 -24.99 -2.60
C THR A 679 7.25 -25.07 -2.59
N ILE A 680 6.70 -26.22 -2.22
CA ILE A 680 5.28 -26.43 -1.95
C ILE A 680 5.12 -26.99 -0.53
N ALA A 681 4.22 -26.40 0.26
CA ALA A 681 3.83 -26.96 1.55
C ALA A 681 2.46 -27.65 1.48
N THR A 682 2.26 -28.72 2.27
CA THR A 682 0.97 -29.42 2.43
C THR A 682 0.78 -29.94 3.86
N ASP A 683 -0.39 -30.47 4.21
CA ASP A 683 -0.78 -30.73 5.60
C ASP A 683 -0.34 -32.08 6.19
N THR A 684 -0.29 -33.16 5.38
CA THR A 684 -0.04 -34.52 5.87
C THR A 684 1.10 -35.23 5.14
N GLU A 685 1.74 -36.20 5.79
CA GLU A 685 2.78 -37.06 5.19
C GLU A 685 2.31 -37.81 3.95
N THR A 686 1.05 -38.25 3.94
CA THR A 686 0.45 -38.89 2.76
C THR A 686 0.39 -37.91 1.58
N ASN A 687 0.00 -36.66 1.83
CA ASN A 687 -0.05 -35.63 0.80
C ASN A 687 1.37 -35.20 0.35
N ILE A 688 2.35 -35.16 1.26
CA ILE A 688 3.76 -34.94 0.89
C ILE A 688 4.23 -36.01 -0.09
N LYS A 689 3.94 -37.30 0.16
CA LYS A 689 4.29 -38.40 -0.75
C LYS A 689 3.59 -38.26 -2.11
N ARG A 690 2.31 -37.89 -2.13
CA ARG A 690 1.55 -37.64 -3.38
C ARG A 690 2.19 -36.51 -4.20
N LEU A 691 2.57 -35.40 -3.55
CA LEU A 691 3.21 -34.26 -4.22
C LEU A 691 4.64 -34.56 -4.69
N LYS A 692 5.41 -35.38 -3.95
CA LYS A 692 6.73 -35.86 -4.41
C LYS A 692 6.60 -36.72 -5.68
N ALA A 693 5.65 -37.67 -5.68
CA ALA A 693 5.37 -38.49 -6.87
C ALA A 693 4.91 -37.65 -8.07
N TYR A 694 4.13 -36.59 -7.84
CA TYR A 694 3.78 -35.60 -8.87
C TYR A 694 5.04 -34.90 -9.41
N SER A 695 5.91 -34.40 -8.53
CA SER A 695 7.16 -33.74 -8.91
C SER A 695 8.07 -34.63 -9.75
N ASP A 696 8.29 -35.87 -9.31
CA ASP A 696 9.15 -36.84 -9.99
C ASP A 696 8.62 -37.18 -11.39
N ARG A 697 7.31 -37.44 -11.49
CA ARG A 697 6.64 -37.79 -12.75
C ARG A 697 6.77 -36.69 -13.80
N HIS A 698 6.67 -35.43 -13.40
CA HIS A 698 6.78 -34.28 -14.29
C HIS A 698 8.19 -33.68 -14.35
N GLN A 699 9.18 -34.30 -13.68
CA GLN A 699 10.58 -33.85 -13.63
C GLN A 699 10.73 -32.40 -13.13
N LEU A 700 9.92 -32.03 -12.13
CA LEU A 700 9.97 -30.70 -11.52
C LEU A 700 10.97 -30.70 -10.36
N ASN A 701 11.72 -29.60 -10.22
CA ASN A 701 12.62 -29.39 -9.09
C ASN A 701 11.85 -28.76 -7.92
N LEU A 702 11.09 -29.57 -7.17
CA LEU A 702 10.29 -29.09 -6.04
C LEU A 702 10.77 -29.65 -4.71
N ASN A 703 10.92 -28.76 -3.75
CA ASN A 703 11.02 -29.06 -2.34
C ASN A 703 9.61 -29.13 -1.72
N ILE A 704 9.24 -30.31 -1.20
CA ILE A 704 7.91 -30.53 -0.61
C ILE A 704 8.04 -30.59 0.91
N ILE A 705 7.42 -29.65 1.61
CA ILE A 705 7.46 -29.49 3.08
C ILE A 705 6.08 -29.64 3.71
N SER A 706 6.02 -29.76 5.03
CA SER A 706 4.75 -29.77 5.77
C SER A 706 4.29 -28.35 6.14
N PHE A 707 3.00 -28.16 6.41
CA PHE A 707 2.49 -26.92 7.02
C PHE A 707 3.13 -26.66 8.38
N ALA A 708 3.47 -27.71 9.14
CA ALA A 708 4.18 -27.57 10.41
C ALA A 708 5.60 -27.01 10.23
N ASP A 709 6.30 -27.37 9.14
CA ASP A 709 7.59 -26.76 8.79
C ASP A 709 7.43 -25.27 8.48
N LEU A 710 6.41 -24.93 7.70
CA LEU A 710 6.11 -23.55 7.31
C LEU A 710 5.72 -22.68 8.53
N GLU A 711 4.93 -23.23 9.46
CA GLU A 711 4.59 -22.58 10.73
C GLU A 711 5.81 -22.41 11.65
N ARG A 712 6.71 -23.40 11.70
CA ARG A 712 7.99 -23.25 12.43
C ARG A 712 8.83 -22.12 11.86
N ALA A 713 8.93 -22.01 10.54
CA ALA A 713 9.63 -20.91 9.88
C ALA A 713 8.96 -19.54 10.16
N HIS A 714 7.64 -19.47 10.14
CA HIS A 714 6.91 -18.27 10.54
C HIS A 714 7.19 -17.86 11.99
N ASN A 715 7.18 -18.83 12.91
CA ASN A 715 7.45 -18.57 14.33
C ASN A 715 8.90 -18.13 14.55
N SER A 716 9.88 -18.72 13.85
CA SER A 716 11.27 -18.28 13.96
C SER A 716 11.45 -16.82 13.50
N LEU A 717 10.77 -16.42 12.42
CA LEU A 717 10.75 -15.03 11.96
C LEU A 717 10.17 -14.07 13.00
N SER A 718 9.19 -14.52 13.77
CA SER A 718 8.55 -13.71 14.82
C SER A 718 9.42 -13.61 16.10
N THR A 719 10.18 -14.66 16.41
CA THR A 719 11.09 -14.69 17.57
C THR A 719 12.42 -13.99 17.32
N GLU A 720 12.81 -13.81 16.05
CA GLU A 720 14.02 -13.08 15.66
C GLU A 720 13.85 -11.54 15.64
N HIS A 721 12.78 -11.02 16.24
CA HIS A 721 12.76 -9.59 16.58
C HIS A 721 13.96 -9.26 17.51
N PRO A 722 14.70 -8.14 17.31
CA PRO A 722 16.04 -7.93 17.90
C PRO A 722 16.12 -7.75 19.43
N LEU A 723 15.06 -8.04 20.18
CA LEU A 723 14.95 -7.71 21.60
C LEU A 723 14.30 -8.85 22.41
N SER A 724 15.02 -9.96 22.61
CA SER A 724 15.09 -10.64 23.92
C SER A 724 16.07 -11.85 23.90
N SER A 725 17.36 -11.59 23.72
CA SER A 725 18.40 -12.59 24.03
C SER A 725 18.96 -12.34 25.42
N GLN A 726 18.13 -12.50 26.46
CA GLN A 726 18.63 -12.72 27.82
C GLN A 726 18.22 -14.10 28.29
N GLN A 727 19.26 -14.93 28.51
CA GLN A 727 19.28 -16.19 29.25
C GLN A 727 18.65 -17.40 28.56
N VAL A 728 19.48 -18.29 28.00
CA VAL A 728 19.79 -19.60 28.61
C VAL A 728 21.19 -20.01 28.16
N LEU A 729 22.14 -19.98 29.11
CA LEU A 729 23.35 -20.80 29.09
C LEU A 729 22.99 -22.15 29.72
N GLN A 730 23.38 -23.27 29.09
CA GLN A 730 23.85 -24.56 29.68
C GLN A 730 23.81 -25.70 28.62
N PRO A 731 24.57 -26.81 28.77
CA PRO A 731 25.70 -27.13 27.88
C PRO A 731 25.56 -28.47 27.12
N SER A 732 26.63 -28.76 26.37
CA SER A 732 26.94 -29.91 25.51
C SER A 732 26.56 -31.33 25.99
N ALA A 733 26.03 -32.10 25.02
CA ALA A 733 26.28 -33.50 24.65
C ALA A 733 26.57 -34.60 25.71
N SER A 734 25.77 -35.67 25.70
CA SER A 734 26.23 -37.08 25.58
C SER A 734 25.05 -38.08 25.57
N GLU A 735 25.35 -39.29 25.11
CA GLU A 735 24.49 -40.31 24.51
C GLU A 735 23.71 -41.24 25.47
N SER A 736 22.65 -41.86 24.91
CA SER A 736 22.12 -43.23 25.16
C SER A 736 21.71 -43.69 26.57
N ASN A 737 20.41 -43.99 26.76
CA ASN A 737 19.86 -45.36 26.91
C ASN A 737 18.42 -45.40 27.49
N ILE A 738 17.54 -46.08 26.74
CA ILE A 738 16.56 -47.13 27.08
C ILE A 738 15.69 -47.06 28.38
N HIS A 739 14.38 -47.21 28.13
CA HIS A 739 13.25 -47.77 28.91
C HIS A 739 12.54 -47.00 30.05
N SER A 740 11.24 -46.79 29.78
CA SER A 740 10.07 -47.14 30.60
C SER A 740 9.87 -46.46 31.96
N SER A 741 8.82 -45.66 32.10
CA SER A 741 7.56 -46.06 32.77
C SER A 741 6.68 -44.84 33.12
N PHE A 742 5.37 -45.06 33.01
CA PHE A 742 4.28 -44.24 33.52
C PHE A 742 4.46 -43.88 35.01
N ILE A 743 4.45 -42.60 35.36
CA ILE A 743 4.05 -42.10 36.68
C ILE A 743 3.29 -40.77 36.51
N LEU A 744 2.12 -40.70 37.16
CA LEU A 744 1.32 -39.50 37.35
C LEU A 744 2.13 -38.42 38.10
N GLU A 745 2.23 -37.21 37.54
CA GLU A 745 2.69 -36.04 38.29
C GLU A 745 1.51 -35.38 39.03
N GLN A 746 1.69 -35.25 40.35
CA GLN A 746 0.93 -34.35 41.21
C GLN A 746 1.39 -32.89 41.01
N PRO A 747 0.53 -31.89 41.27
CA PRO A 747 0.91 -30.48 41.11
C PRO A 747 1.89 -30.02 42.21
N LEU A 748 2.97 -29.35 41.79
CA LEU A 748 3.91 -28.62 42.65
C LEU A 748 3.27 -27.35 43.24
N PRO A 749 3.73 -26.88 44.43
CA PRO A 749 3.14 -25.75 45.13
C PRO A 749 3.55 -24.41 44.49
N THR A 750 2.57 -23.55 44.28
CA THR A 750 2.74 -22.15 43.88
C THR A 750 3.55 -21.38 44.92
N GLN A 751 4.69 -20.81 44.52
CA GLN A 751 5.36 -19.77 45.29
C GLN A 751 4.64 -18.42 45.12
N PRO A 752 4.60 -17.56 46.16
CA PRO A 752 3.92 -16.27 46.09
C PRO A 752 4.68 -15.29 45.19
N ILE A 753 3.96 -14.72 44.22
CA ILE A 753 4.47 -13.64 43.36
C ILE A 753 4.67 -12.38 44.24
N PRO A 754 5.80 -11.67 44.13
CA PRO A 754 6.02 -10.44 44.87
C PRO A 754 5.02 -9.37 44.45
N SER A 755 4.33 -8.77 45.42
CA SER A 755 3.31 -7.75 45.22
C SER A 755 3.83 -6.60 44.36
N ARG A 756 3.19 -6.38 43.21
CA ARG A 756 3.49 -5.27 42.29
C ARG A 756 3.30 -3.94 43.02
N SER A 757 4.32 -3.06 42.98
CA SER A 757 4.28 -1.77 43.70
C SER A 757 3.38 -0.75 42.97
N SER A 758 2.70 0.11 43.73
CA SER A 758 1.86 1.22 43.22
C SER A 758 2.57 2.13 42.20
N ASN A 759 3.91 2.08 42.13
CA ASN A 759 4.71 2.84 41.17
C ASN A 759 4.56 2.31 39.73
N ALA A 760 4.42 1.00 39.53
CA ALA A 760 4.25 0.42 38.19
C ALA A 760 2.91 0.85 37.57
N ASP A 761 1.88 0.94 38.40
CA ASP A 761 0.54 1.36 37.98
C ASP A 761 0.49 2.84 37.57
N ILE A 762 1.23 3.70 38.28
CA ILE A 762 1.36 5.12 37.95
C ILE A 762 2.14 5.32 36.65
N ILE A 763 3.20 4.54 36.42
CA ILE A 763 3.97 4.61 35.17
C ILE A 763 3.09 4.26 33.97
N ALA A 764 2.32 3.16 34.06
CA ALA A 764 1.40 2.76 33.00
C ALA A 764 0.30 3.81 32.72
N LEU A 765 -0.25 4.42 33.78
CA LEU A 765 -1.22 5.51 33.64
C LEU A 765 -0.63 6.74 32.95
N ARG A 766 0.59 7.15 33.33
CA ARG A 766 1.29 8.31 32.74
C ARG A 766 1.63 8.10 31.28
N GLU A 767 2.12 6.90 30.93
CA GLU A 767 2.44 6.55 29.55
C GLU A 767 1.19 6.57 28.66
N PHE A 768 0.09 5.98 29.14
CA PHE A 768 -1.20 6.06 28.46
C PHE A 768 -1.64 7.52 28.23
N CYS A 769 -1.61 8.36 29.27
CA CYS A 769 -2.00 9.76 29.15
C CYS A 769 -1.09 10.52 28.17
N ALA A 770 0.23 10.32 28.22
CA ALA A 770 1.17 10.94 27.28
C ALA A 770 0.89 10.54 25.82
N GLN A 771 0.66 9.25 25.55
CA GLN A 771 0.30 8.76 24.22
C GLN A 771 -1.01 9.39 23.69
N GLN A 772 -2.00 9.59 24.57
CA GLN A 772 -3.26 10.23 24.20
C GLN A 772 -3.11 11.74 24.00
N GLN A 773 -2.29 12.43 24.80
CA GLN A 773 -2.01 13.87 24.63
C GLN A 773 -1.41 14.17 23.25
N VAL A 774 -0.48 13.34 22.76
CA VAL A 774 0.12 13.48 21.43
C VAL A 774 -0.92 13.36 20.30
N ARG A 775 -1.99 12.59 20.50
CA ARG A 775 -3.03 12.35 19.50
C ARG A 775 -4.12 13.42 19.45
N LEU A 776 -4.21 14.31 20.45
CA LEU A 776 -5.37 15.17 20.67
C LEU A 776 -5.02 16.65 20.53
N ASN A 777 -5.46 17.28 19.43
CA ASN A 777 -5.23 18.70 19.14
C ASN A 777 -6.29 19.67 19.73
N GLN A 778 -7.26 19.17 20.51
CA GLN A 778 -8.35 19.99 21.06
C GLN A 778 -8.13 20.32 22.54
N THR A 779 -8.15 21.61 22.88
CA THR A 779 -7.82 22.14 24.22
C THR A 779 -8.79 21.70 25.32
N SER A 780 -10.09 21.54 25.03
CA SER A 780 -11.04 21.01 26.01
C SER A 780 -10.79 19.52 26.30
N VAL A 781 -10.38 18.76 25.27
CA VAL A 781 -10.11 17.31 25.38
C VAL A 781 -8.88 17.04 26.24
N LEU A 782 -7.86 17.88 26.09
CA LEU A 782 -6.65 17.83 26.89
C LEU A 782 -6.94 18.06 28.38
N LYS A 783 -7.81 19.04 28.71
CA LYS A 783 -8.14 19.39 30.11
C LYS A 783 -8.74 18.24 30.92
N SER A 784 -9.76 17.52 30.42
CA SER A 784 -10.27 16.37 31.20
C SER A 784 -9.31 15.18 31.19
N LEU A 785 -8.44 15.02 30.19
CA LEU A 785 -7.41 13.98 30.24
C LEU A 785 -6.40 14.28 31.36
N THR A 786 -6.02 15.54 31.53
CA THR A 786 -5.18 16.00 32.66
C THR A 786 -5.89 15.80 34.00
N ARG A 787 -7.13 16.27 34.16
CA ARG A 787 -7.90 16.10 35.42
C ARG A 787 -8.11 14.62 35.77
N PHE A 788 -8.40 13.81 34.76
CA PHE A 788 -8.51 12.37 34.91
C PHE A 788 -7.20 11.75 35.40
N GLN A 789 -6.06 12.11 34.80
CA GLN A 789 -4.75 11.63 35.21
C GLN A 789 -4.45 11.99 36.68
N GLU A 790 -4.69 13.24 37.07
CA GLU A 790 -4.47 13.72 38.44
C GLU A 790 -5.34 12.97 39.47
N GLU A 791 -6.61 12.76 39.16
CA GLU A 791 -7.54 12.07 40.05
C GLU A 791 -7.24 10.57 40.13
N ALA A 792 -6.91 9.94 38.99
CA ALA A 792 -6.53 8.53 38.94
C ALA A 792 -5.22 8.25 39.69
N GLU A 793 -4.20 9.11 39.58
CA GLU A 793 -2.98 9.00 40.37
C GLU A 793 -3.29 9.09 41.88
N ARG A 794 -4.20 9.99 42.29
CA ARG A 794 -4.64 10.12 43.68
C ARG A 794 -5.35 8.86 44.19
N ILE A 795 -6.23 8.28 43.37
CA ILE A 795 -6.95 7.03 43.73
C ILE A 795 -5.96 5.86 43.86
N ILE A 796 -5.01 5.72 42.94
CA ILE A 796 -3.99 4.65 42.97
C ILE A 796 -3.10 4.76 44.22
N LEU A 797 -2.70 5.98 44.59
CA LEU A 797 -1.87 6.27 45.75
C LEU A 797 -2.61 6.23 47.10
N SER A 798 -3.94 6.15 47.09
CA SER A 798 -4.73 6.13 48.33
C SER A 798 -4.56 4.81 49.11
N ASN A 799 -4.98 4.82 50.38
CA ASN A 799 -5.03 3.62 51.24
C ASN A 799 -6.33 2.80 51.04
N LEU A 800 -7.10 3.07 49.99
CA LEU A 800 -8.32 2.34 49.67
C LEU A 800 -8.02 0.87 49.33
N SER A 801 -8.98 -0.03 49.58
CA SER A 801 -8.86 -1.41 49.10
C SER A 801 -8.82 -1.45 47.57
N SER A 802 -8.25 -2.51 46.98
CA SER A 802 -8.16 -2.65 45.51
C SER A 802 -9.53 -2.59 44.82
N VAL A 803 -10.58 -3.09 45.48
CA VAL A 803 -11.96 -3.06 44.98
C VAL A 803 -12.53 -1.63 44.97
N GLU A 804 -12.25 -0.85 46.02
CA GLU A 804 -12.67 0.55 46.10
C GLU A 804 -11.90 1.42 45.11
N LYS A 805 -10.58 1.22 44.98
CA LYS A 805 -9.75 1.90 43.96
C LYS A 805 -10.30 1.67 42.57
N ARG A 806 -10.64 0.42 42.23
CA ARG A 806 -11.24 0.08 40.93
C ARG A 806 -12.57 0.79 40.72
N THR A 807 -13.44 0.76 41.72
CA THR A 807 -14.76 1.41 41.64
C THR A 807 -14.61 2.91 41.40
N GLN A 808 -13.70 3.56 42.12
CA GLN A 808 -13.44 4.99 41.97
C GLN A 808 -12.74 5.35 40.66
N LEU A 809 -11.79 4.53 40.19
CA LEU A 809 -11.13 4.72 38.89
C LEU A 809 -12.14 4.63 37.72
N LYS A 810 -13.09 3.69 37.79
CA LYS A 810 -14.18 3.56 36.80
C LYS A 810 -15.10 4.77 36.83
N ALA A 811 -15.49 5.22 38.03
CA ALA A 811 -16.32 6.41 38.19
C ALA A 811 -15.62 7.69 37.69
N CYS A 812 -14.33 7.83 37.97
CA CYS A 812 -13.49 8.93 37.50
C CYS A 812 -13.41 8.97 35.96
N ALA A 813 -13.14 7.82 35.33
CA ALA A 813 -13.10 7.72 33.86
C ALA A 813 -14.45 8.05 33.22
N HIS A 814 -15.54 7.57 33.82
CA HIS A 814 -16.89 7.88 33.38
C HIS A 814 -17.14 9.39 33.46
N HIS A 815 -16.94 10.01 34.63
CA HIS A 815 -17.16 11.44 34.85
C HIS A 815 -16.41 12.35 33.85
N GLU A 816 -15.12 12.07 33.62
CA GLU A 816 -14.27 12.93 32.79
C GLU A 816 -14.47 12.72 31.27
N PHE A 817 -15.09 11.63 30.84
CA PHE A 817 -15.24 11.31 29.41
C PHE A 817 -16.69 11.19 28.91
N GLU A 818 -17.68 11.00 29.79
CA GLU A 818 -19.10 10.83 29.44
C GLU A 818 -19.65 12.05 28.69
N HIS A 819 -19.34 13.26 29.16
CA HIS A 819 -19.87 14.52 28.62
C HIS A 819 -19.43 14.83 27.18
N ARG A 820 -18.38 14.17 26.66
CA ARG A 820 -17.67 14.56 25.43
C ARG A 820 -18.34 14.15 24.12
N HIS A 821 -19.32 13.26 24.21
CA HIS A 821 -20.26 12.96 23.13
C HIS A 821 -21.71 13.05 23.61
N TYR A 822 -21.93 13.67 24.77
CA TYR A 822 -23.22 13.64 25.44
C TYR A 822 -24.29 14.35 24.64
N ALA A 823 -24.04 15.55 24.11
CA ALA A 823 -25.05 16.26 23.33
C ALA A 823 -25.46 15.51 22.02
N PRO A 824 -24.53 15.01 21.18
CA PRO A 824 -24.89 14.18 20.03
C PRO A 824 -25.56 12.84 20.40
N ARG A 825 -25.12 12.19 21.49
CA ARG A 825 -25.70 10.91 21.94
C ARG A 825 -27.07 11.08 22.57
N LEU A 826 -27.27 12.14 23.34
CA LEU A 826 -28.56 12.52 23.91
C LEU A 826 -29.53 12.96 22.81
N LEU A 827 -29.05 13.65 21.79
CA LEU A 827 -29.84 13.93 20.59
C LEU A 827 -30.21 12.64 19.85
N ALA A 828 -29.27 11.71 19.67
CA ALA A 828 -29.54 10.41 19.08
C ALA A 828 -30.54 9.60 19.92
N ASP A 829 -30.46 9.66 21.25
CA ASP A 829 -31.41 9.03 22.16
C ASP A 829 -32.79 9.68 22.10
N ALA A 830 -32.85 11.02 22.06
CA ALA A 830 -34.10 11.74 21.87
C ALA A 830 -34.74 11.38 20.52
N LEU A 831 -33.94 11.29 19.44
CA LEU A 831 -34.41 10.86 18.12
C LEU A 831 -34.83 9.39 18.10
N MET A 832 -34.12 8.52 18.81
CA MET A 832 -34.46 7.11 18.95
C MET A 832 -35.77 6.94 19.75
N LEU A 833 -35.97 7.75 20.78
CA LEU A 833 -37.19 7.74 21.60
C LEU A 833 -38.38 8.31 20.80
N ILE A 834 -38.20 9.40 20.06
CA ILE A 834 -39.22 9.95 19.15
C ILE A 834 -39.57 8.94 18.05
N SER A 835 -38.58 8.31 17.41
CA SER A 835 -38.80 7.32 16.35
C SER A 835 -39.31 5.97 16.86
N SER A 836 -39.20 5.68 18.16
CA SER A 836 -39.81 4.49 18.77
C SER A 836 -41.34 4.53 18.75
N LEU A 837 -41.95 5.72 18.68
CA LEU A 837 -43.39 5.88 18.48
C LEU A 837 -43.87 5.36 17.12
N ALA A 838 -42.95 5.27 16.14
CA ALA A 838 -43.18 4.66 14.82
C ALA A 838 -42.55 3.26 14.70
N LEU A 839 -42.25 2.59 15.83
CA LEU A 839 -41.59 1.28 15.96
C LEU A 839 -40.13 1.18 15.44
N ILE A 840 -39.65 2.15 14.65
CA ILE A 840 -38.29 2.17 14.10
C ILE A 840 -37.24 2.31 15.21
N GLY A 841 -37.44 3.24 16.14
CA GLY A 841 -36.51 3.45 17.26
C GLY A 841 -36.42 2.23 18.19
N LEU A 842 -37.52 1.47 18.33
CA LEU A 842 -37.56 0.23 19.11
C LEU A 842 -36.74 -0.87 18.42
N ALA A 843 -36.87 -1.03 17.09
CA ALA A 843 -36.10 -1.99 16.31
C ALA A 843 -34.59 -1.69 16.37
N VAL A 844 -34.20 -0.41 16.29
CA VAL A 844 -32.81 0.01 16.43
C VAL A 844 -32.28 -0.28 17.85
N GLY A 845 -33.04 0.07 18.89
CA GLY A 845 -32.67 -0.20 20.28
C GLY A 845 -32.53 -1.70 20.59
N ILE A 846 -33.43 -2.55 20.08
CA ILE A 846 -33.35 -4.02 20.24
C ILE A 846 -32.14 -4.57 19.49
N THR A 847 -31.89 -4.13 18.25
CA THR A 847 -30.73 -4.56 17.47
C THR A 847 -29.44 -4.23 18.21
N ARG A 848 -29.35 -3.04 18.81
CA ARG A 848 -28.20 -2.65 19.64
C ARG A 848 -27.99 -3.60 20.82
N ILE A 849 -29.05 -3.94 21.57
CA ILE A 849 -28.99 -4.93 22.65
C ILE A 849 -28.49 -6.29 22.13
N LEU A 850 -29.05 -6.79 21.02
CA LEU A 850 -28.67 -8.08 20.44
C LEU A 850 -27.20 -8.12 19.98
N THR A 851 -26.64 -6.97 19.62
CA THR A 851 -25.22 -6.81 19.27
C THR A 851 -24.30 -6.50 20.46
N GLY A 852 -24.82 -6.55 21.70
CA GLY A 852 -24.03 -6.34 22.93
C GLY A 852 -23.84 -4.88 23.34
N HIS A 853 -24.61 -3.96 22.78
CA HIS A 853 -24.61 -2.54 23.14
C HIS A 853 -25.79 -2.19 24.06
N SER A 854 -25.68 -1.07 24.76
CA SER A 854 -26.79 -0.47 25.50
C SER A 854 -27.89 0.02 24.56
N PHE A 855 -29.14 -0.01 25.07
CA PHE A 855 -30.32 0.42 24.33
C PHE A 855 -30.16 1.88 23.87
N PHE A 856 -29.81 2.77 24.80
CA PHE A 856 -29.55 4.19 24.54
C PHE A 856 -28.06 4.46 24.29
N PHE A 857 -27.75 5.30 23.30
CA PHE A 857 -26.40 5.74 22.92
C PHE A 857 -25.69 6.50 24.05
N SER A 858 -26.42 7.25 24.90
CA SER A 858 -25.85 7.94 26.06
C SER A 858 -25.36 6.97 27.14
N ALA A 859 -25.98 5.79 27.26
CA ALA A 859 -25.57 4.76 28.21
C ALA A 859 -24.38 3.92 27.73
N GLU A 860 -23.95 4.09 26.47
CA GLU A 860 -22.84 3.34 25.91
C GLU A 860 -21.50 3.94 26.34
N LYS A 861 -20.64 3.11 26.94
CA LYS A 861 -19.30 3.52 27.33
C LYS A 861 -18.54 4.07 26.14
N THR A 862 -17.80 5.15 26.34
CA THR A 862 -16.94 5.65 25.26
C THR A 862 -15.79 4.68 24.99
N ARG A 863 -15.19 4.73 23.80
CA ARG A 863 -13.99 3.93 23.49
C ARG A 863 -12.87 4.18 24.49
N ARG A 864 -12.66 5.44 24.89
CA ARG A 864 -11.64 5.83 25.88
C ARG A 864 -11.95 5.28 27.27
N GLU A 865 -13.21 5.34 27.69
CA GLU A 865 -13.67 4.71 28.93
C GLU A 865 -13.46 3.18 28.91
N THR A 866 -13.74 2.53 27.78
CA THR A 866 -13.55 1.08 27.62
C THR A 866 -12.08 0.67 27.65
N GLU A 867 -11.22 1.41 26.93
CA GLU A 867 -9.77 1.19 26.95
C GLU A 867 -9.20 1.38 28.36
N PHE A 868 -9.68 2.39 29.11
CA PHE A 868 -9.23 2.61 30.48
C PHE A 868 -9.73 1.54 31.46
N ILE A 869 -11.00 1.12 31.36
CA ILE A 869 -11.56 0.06 32.20
C ILE A 869 -10.75 -1.23 32.05
N LYS A 870 -10.27 -1.54 30.83
CA LYS A 870 -9.40 -2.69 30.60
C LYS A 870 -8.06 -2.55 31.32
N ILE A 871 -7.45 -1.35 31.33
CA ILE A 871 -6.20 -1.08 32.05
C ILE A 871 -6.42 -1.26 33.56
N ALA A 872 -7.49 -0.69 34.11
CA ALA A 872 -7.84 -0.83 35.53
C ALA A 872 -8.12 -2.29 35.94
N ASP A 873 -8.79 -3.07 35.07
CA ASP A 873 -9.03 -4.50 35.30
C ASP A 873 -7.72 -5.33 35.17
N THR A 874 -6.77 -4.90 34.32
CA THR A 874 -5.45 -5.56 34.16
C THR A 874 -4.54 -5.32 35.38
N MET A 875 -4.57 -4.11 35.95
CA MET A 875 -3.86 -3.77 37.19
C MET A 875 -4.27 -4.72 38.34
N GLU A 876 -5.57 -5.04 38.45
CA GLU A 876 -6.11 -5.96 39.46
C GLU A 876 -5.70 -7.42 39.23
N LEU A 877 -5.75 -7.91 37.99
CA LEU A 877 -5.29 -9.26 37.67
C LEU A 877 -3.82 -9.47 38.04
N SER A 878 -3.00 -8.42 37.94
CA SER A 878 -1.60 -8.44 38.36
C SER A 878 -1.36 -8.22 39.86
N ALA A 879 -2.40 -7.88 40.63
CA ALA A 879 -2.34 -7.76 42.10
C ALA A 879 -2.93 -8.99 42.82
N ARG A 880 -3.74 -9.80 42.12
CA ARG A 880 -4.31 -11.07 42.61
C ARG A 880 -3.46 -12.29 42.24
N ALA A 881 -2.68 -12.20 41.15
CA ALA A 881 -1.60 -13.13 40.83
C ALA A 881 -0.40 -12.84 41.73
#